data_AF-A1D0V7-F1
#
_entry.id   AF-A1D0V7-F1
#
_cell.length_a   1.000
_cell.length_b   1.000
_cell.length_c   1.000
_cell.angle_alpha   90.00
_cell.angle_beta   90.00
_cell.angle_gamma   90.00
#
_symmetry.space_group_name_H-M   'P 1'
#
loop_
_entity.id
_entity.type
_entity.pdbx_description
1 polymer ?
#
loop_
_entity_poly.entity_id
_entity_poly.type
_entity_poly.pdbx_seq_one_letter_code
_entity_poly.pdbx_strand_id
1 'polypeptide(L)'
;MSASAAARPSKPSAYTELYRPQYHFSPEKNWMNDPNGLVYDAKEGVYHLYFQYNPGGTTWGAMSWGHATSRDLMHWTEHPVALRAKGFPDNITEMFFSGTVVIDERNTSGFGRNGKTPWVAMYTSYYPMEQVLPSGKRVKTNQQAQSIAYSLDKGMTWTTYDAANPVIADPPAPYQDQYLEFRDPSVFWHEETRHWVSVISLAKLHKILIYTSRDLKHWDLASEFGPANAVGGVWECPSIFPLALDGSKKTKFVLMLGLNPGGPPGTVGSGTQYIVGDFNGTTFTPDANSIYDGSGPEDSVIFEDFEGDKTFAARGWTATGDLTSASPSKGTLPGQNPVTGYLGQQLLNTFLNGDATIGTLTSTPFEISHKYINFLVGGGNNVNETAIRLKVDGQVVHTSTGSNSEGLTWQSWDVSTLQGKRAVIEIIDNSTGGWGHINVDRISFSNKRATNTIANWLDWGPDFYAALGFNGLPQDQRTIIAWMNNWQYGGVIPTDPWRSAMSVPRHLALKTINGKATVVQEPAGKWKPLTHGGQTFSFPRVEGVRGLGRIGKTLELELTFSSRQSPPTAKAEFGVAVAATKDYSYETRVGYNFATQQVFVDRTRSGDTSFDGTFASVYYAPLAPSADGTVSLRVLVDWSSVEVFGGNGEATITSQIFPASDAVYGRLFSTGGETRDVKLRVKEVRSTWR
;
A
#
# COMPACT_ATOMS: atom_id res chain seq x y z
N MET A 1 37.89 -7.20 -41.55
CA MET A 1 38.07 -7.64 -40.16
C MET A 1 38.39 -6.43 -39.32
N SER A 2 37.46 -6.00 -38.47
CA SER A 2 37.65 -4.93 -37.48
C SER A 2 37.35 -5.54 -36.12
N ALA A 3 38.36 -5.65 -35.28
CA ALA A 3 38.26 -6.24 -33.96
C ALA A 3 37.47 -5.30 -33.03
N SER A 4 36.35 -5.79 -32.51
CA SER A 4 35.58 -5.16 -31.44
C SER A 4 36.47 -4.99 -30.21
N ALA A 5 36.64 -3.76 -29.76
CA ALA A 5 37.28 -3.46 -28.49
C ALA A 5 36.35 -3.90 -27.35
N ALA A 6 36.72 -4.98 -26.66
CA ALA A 6 36.06 -5.41 -25.45
C ALA A 6 36.10 -4.26 -24.41
N ALA A 7 34.93 -3.83 -23.95
CA ALA A 7 34.80 -2.85 -22.88
C ALA A 7 35.48 -3.39 -21.62
N ARG A 8 36.34 -2.57 -21.00
CA ARG A 8 36.94 -2.87 -19.69
C ARG A 8 35.83 -3.05 -18.65
N PRO A 9 35.92 -4.02 -17.72
CA PRO A 9 34.98 -4.11 -16.61
C PRO A 9 35.05 -2.82 -15.78
N SER A 10 33.88 -2.21 -15.53
CA SER A 10 33.74 -1.13 -14.57
C SER A 10 34.25 -1.59 -13.20
N LYS A 11 34.90 -0.70 -12.45
CA LYS A 11 35.18 -0.97 -11.03
C LYS A 11 33.85 -1.30 -10.33
N PRO A 12 33.81 -2.28 -9.40
CA PRO A 12 32.60 -2.55 -8.62
C PRO A 12 32.13 -1.25 -7.94
N SER A 13 30.84 -0.92 -8.03
CA SER A 13 30.30 0.17 -7.21
C SER A 13 30.55 -0.15 -5.74
N ALA A 14 31.05 0.83 -4.98
CA ALA A 14 31.29 0.68 -3.55
C ALA A 14 30.00 0.83 -2.72
N TYR A 15 28.85 1.15 -3.36
CA TYR A 15 27.58 1.43 -2.69
C TYR A 15 27.71 2.47 -1.55
N THR A 16 28.54 3.49 -1.77
CA THR A 16 28.80 4.59 -0.82
C THR A 16 28.22 5.93 -1.28
N GLU A 17 27.34 5.92 -2.29
CA GLU A 17 26.72 7.14 -2.81
C GLU A 17 25.80 7.77 -1.77
N LEU A 18 25.54 9.08 -1.91
CA LEU A 18 24.60 9.78 -1.02
C LEU A 18 23.25 9.06 -1.01
N TYR A 19 22.67 8.92 0.19
CA TYR A 19 21.40 8.23 0.44
C TYR A 19 21.39 6.73 0.17
N ARG A 20 22.48 6.10 -0.27
CA ARG A 20 22.52 4.65 -0.50
C ARG A 20 22.27 3.88 0.82
N PRO A 21 21.16 3.15 0.98
CA PRO A 21 20.93 2.32 2.14
C PRO A 21 22.03 1.28 2.24
N GLN A 22 22.49 0.99 3.45
CA GLN A 22 23.60 0.11 3.72
C GLN A 22 23.17 -1.31 4.09
N TYR A 23 21.90 -1.53 4.45
CA TYR A 23 21.38 -2.86 4.73
C TYR A 23 20.00 -3.13 4.09
N HIS A 24 19.60 -2.30 3.13
CA HIS A 24 18.44 -2.53 2.27
C HIS A 24 18.90 -2.78 0.83
N PHE A 25 18.24 -3.70 0.13
CA PHE A 25 18.56 -3.95 -1.26
C PHE A 25 18.20 -2.74 -2.14
N SER A 26 19.12 -2.39 -3.03
CA SER A 26 18.92 -1.46 -4.15
C SER A 26 19.77 -1.92 -5.32
N PRO A 27 19.34 -1.71 -6.58
CA PRO A 27 20.19 -2.05 -7.71
C PRO A 27 21.41 -1.14 -7.74
N GLU A 28 22.52 -1.60 -8.32
CA GLU A 28 23.74 -0.81 -8.51
C GLU A 28 23.41 0.58 -9.12
N LYS A 29 22.51 0.60 -10.09
CA LYS A 29 22.05 1.79 -10.83
C LYS A 29 20.63 1.61 -11.34
N ASN A 30 20.07 2.70 -11.86
CA ASN A 30 18.77 2.81 -12.52
C ASN A 30 17.55 2.63 -11.59
N TRP A 31 16.35 2.62 -12.19
CA TRP A 31 15.07 2.50 -11.51
C TRP A 31 14.75 1.07 -11.09
N MET A 32 14.27 0.92 -9.86
CA MET A 32 13.58 -0.27 -9.38
C MET A 32 12.20 0.09 -8.80
N ASN A 33 11.22 -0.79 -8.98
CA ASN A 33 9.97 -0.77 -8.19
C ASN A 33 9.69 -2.12 -7.51
N ASP A 34 8.60 -2.77 -7.87
CA ASP A 34 8.04 -3.92 -7.16
C ASP A 34 9.07 -5.05 -7.03
N PRO A 35 9.17 -5.71 -5.86
CA PRO A 35 9.79 -7.02 -5.81
C PRO A 35 8.98 -7.99 -6.68
N ASN A 36 9.66 -8.92 -7.33
CA ASN A 36 9.05 -9.96 -8.14
C ASN A 36 9.69 -11.31 -7.85
N GLY A 37 8.98 -12.37 -8.20
CA GLY A 37 9.56 -13.71 -8.25
C GLY A 37 10.23 -14.18 -6.96
N LEU A 38 9.81 -13.67 -5.79
CA LEU A 38 10.44 -14.01 -4.52
C LEU A 38 10.33 -15.51 -4.28
N VAL A 39 11.46 -16.19 -4.27
CA VAL A 39 11.52 -17.64 -4.11
C VAL A 39 12.73 -18.07 -3.31
N TYR A 40 12.55 -19.02 -2.40
CA TYR A 40 13.60 -19.64 -1.62
C TYR A 40 13.90 -21.05 -2.15
N ASP A 41 15.13 -21.26 -2.59
CA ASP A 41 15.66 -22.60 -2.89
C ASP A 41 16.10 -23.25 -1.59
N ALA A 42 15.24 -24.09 -1.02
CA ALA A 42 15.54 -24.82 0.21
C ALA A 42 16.68 -25.83 0.07
N LYS A 43 16.98 -26.31 -1.15
CA LYS A 43 18.07 -27.27 -1.40
C LYS A 43 19.42 -26.60 -1.34
N GLU A 44 19.51 -25.36 -1.84
CA GLU A 44 20.74 -24.57 -1.83
C GLU A 44 20.83 -23.61 -0.64
N GLY A 45 19.72 -23.32 0.04
CA GLY A 45 19.66 -22.30 1.09
C GLY A 45 19.87 -20.89 0.53
N VAL A 46 19.18 -20.56 -0.57
CA VAL A 46 19.33 -19.29 -1.31
C VAL A 46 17.96 -18.65 -1.54
N TYR A 47 17.84 -17.37 -1.17
CA TYR A 47 16.72 -16.50 -1.50
C TYR A 47 17.00 -15.80 -2.83
N HIS A 48 16.03 -15.80 -3.73
CA HIS A 48 16.03 -15.05 -4.98
C HIS A 48 15.07 -13.87 -4.86
N LEU A 49 15.58 -12.68 -5.20
CA LEU A 49 14.84 -11.44 -5.31
C LEU A 49 14.90 -11.01 -6.78
N TYR A 50 13.80 -11.12 -7.51
CA TYR A 50 13.64 -10.40 -8.76
C TYR A 50 12.93 -9.08 -8.47
N PHE A 51 12.95 -8.16 -9.43
CA PHE A 51 12.32 -6.86 -9.23
C PHE A 51 12.06 -6.17 -10.56
N GLN A 52 11.00 -5.38 -10.63
CA GLN A 52 10.76 -4.48 -11.74
C GLN A 52 11.94 -3.52 -11.87
N TYR A 53 12.53 -3.48 -13.06
CA TYR A 53 13.79 -2.80 -13.32
C TYR A 53 13.76 -2.10 -14.69
N ASN A 54 14.29 -0.87 -14.75
CA ASN A 54 14.61 -0.22 -16.02
C ASN A 54 16.12 -0.34 -16.30
N PRO A 55 16.57 -1.17 -17.25
CA PRO A 55 18.01 -1.28 -17.55
C PRO A 55 18.62 -0.01 -18.18
N GLY A 56 17.79 0.89 -18.69
CA GLY A 56 18.22 2.05 -19.49
C GLY A 56 18.10 3.41 -18.80
N GLY A 57 17.54 3.51 -17.59
CA GLY A 57 17.36 4.82 -16.96
C GLY A 57 16.89 4.79 -15.51
N THR A 58 17.00 5.93 -14.84
CA THR A 58 16.66 6.08 -13.41
C THR A 58 15.18 6.34 -13.15
N THR A 59 14.34 6.42 -14.19
CA THR A 59 12.87 6.52 -14.06
C THR A 59 12.18 5.27 -14.58
N TRP A 60 10.88 5.14 -14.33
CA TRP A 60 10.08 4.07 -14.91
C TRP A 60 10.15 4.07 -16.45
N GLY A 61 10.44 2.91 -17.04
CA GLY A 61 10.51 2.67 -18.48
C GLY A 61 11.16 1.32 -18.78
N ALA A 62 10.92 0.75 -19.96
CA ALA A 62 11.52 -0.51 -20.41
C ALA A 62 11.49 -1.66 -19.37
N MET A 63 10.34 -1.83 -18.71
CA MET A 63 10.20 -2.74 -17.56
C MET A 63 10.69 -4.16 -17.89
N SER A 64 11.66 -4.57 -17.09
CA SER A 64 12.38 -5.83 -17.12
C SER A 64 12.42 -6.41 -15.70
N TRP A 65 12.77 -7.68 -15.54
CA TRP A 65 13.07 -8.23 -14.21
C TRP A 65 14.58 -8.22 -13.95
N GLY A 66 15.02 -7.39 -13.01
CA GLY A 66 16.33 -7.52 -12.38
C GLY A 66 16.39 -8.76 -11.48
N HIS A 67 17.58 -9.11 -11.00
CA HIS A 67 17.77 -10.30 -10.18
C HIS A 67 18.90 -10.11 -9.17
N ALA A 68 18.66 -10.50 -7.92
CA ALA A 68 19.65 -10.63 -6.87
C ALA A 68 19.42 -11.90 -6.06
N THR A 69 20.46 -12.42 -5.40
CA THR A 69 20.34 -13.52 -4.44
C THR A 69 20.99 -13.24 -3.11
N SER A 70 20.50 -13.89 -2.06
CA SER A 70 21.08 -13.84 -0.72
C SER A 70 20.95 -15.19 0.00
N ARG A 71 21.86 -15.48 0.93
CA ARG A 71 21.78 -16.65 1.82
C ARG A 71 21.24 -16.31 3.21
N ASP A 72 21.00 -15.04 3.46
CA ASP A 72 20.63 -14.54 4.79
C ASP A 72 19.68 -13.35 4.79
N LEU A 73 19.10 -13.03 3.63
CA LEU A 73 18.19 -11.90 3.39
C LEU A 73 18.84 -10.51 3.58
N MET A 74 20.14 -10.43 3.85
CA MET A 74 20.84 -9.18 4.16
C MET A 74 21.95 -8.88 3.14
N HIS A 75 22.81 -9.85 2.86
CA HIS A 75 23.90 -9.70 1.89
C HIS A 75 23.41 -10.15 0.53
N TRP A 76 23.09 -9.19 -0.33
CA TRP A 76 22.59 -9.42 -1.67
C TRP A 76 23.71 -9.38 -2.69
N THR A 77 23.66 -10.28 -3.67
CA THR A 77 24.51 -10.28 -4.86
C THR A 77 23.61 -10.05 -6.07
N GLU A 78 23.81 -8.94 -6.77
CA GLU A 78 23.08 -8.62 -8.00
C GLU A 78 23.62 -9.47 -9.17
N HIS A 79 22.72 -9.89 -10.05
CA HIS A 79 22.95 -10.76 -11.19
C HIS A 79 22.51 -10.08 -12.50
N PRO A 80 22.86 -10.64 -13.68
CA PRO A 80 22.32 -10.16 -14.93
C PRO A 80 20.78 -10.11 -14.93
N VAL A 81 20.22 -9.15 -15.69
CA VAL A 81 18.76 -9.02 -15.90
C VAL A 81 18.16 -10.38 -16.33
N ALA A 82 17.17 -10.85 -15.59
CA ALA A 82 16.54 -12.16 -15.75
C ALA A 82 15.57 -12.21 -16.94
N LEU A 83 14.68 -11.21 -17.05
CA LEU A 83 13.75 -11.04 -18.17
C LEU A 83 13.88 -9.61 -18.69
N ARG A 84 14.63 -9.43 -19.78
CA ARG A 84 14.85 -8.12 -20.40
C ARG A 84 13.71 -7.79 -21.35
N ALA A 85 13.13 -6.58 -21.25
CA ALA A 85 12.12 -6.06 -22.17
C ALA A 85 12.48 -6.39 -23.64
N LYS A 86 11.53 -7.00 -24.37
CA LYS A 86 11.79 -7.43 -25.75
C LYS A 86 11.89 -6.20 -26.65
N GLY A 87 12.96 -6.14 -27.44
CA GLY A 87 13.27 -5.00 -28.33
C GLY A 87 14.23 -3.97 -27.74
N PHE A 88 14.52 -4.02 -26.42
CA PHE A 88 15.41 -3.06 -25.76
C PHE A 88 16.80 -2.95 -26.43
N PRO A 89 17.39 -1.74 -26.56
CA PRO A 89 16.90 -0.46 -26.01
C PRO A 89 15.87 0.27 -26.89
N ASP A 90 15.76 -0.11 -28.15
CA ASP A 90 14.85 0.50 -29.12
C ASP A 90 13.49 -0.22 -29.12
N ASN A 91 12.67 -0.05 -30.16
CA ASN A 91 11.46 -0.82 -30.54
C ASN A 91 10.90 -1.83 -29.52
N ILE A 92 10.55 -1.36 -28.31
CA ILE A 92 10.11 -2.25 -27.24
C ILE A 92 8.74 -2.80 -27.63
N THR A 93 8.62 -4.11 -27.76
CA THR A 93 7.38 -4.78 -28.15
C THR A 93 6.71 -5.52 -26.98
N GLU A 94 7.44 -5.82 -25.91
CA GLU A 94 6.90 -6.44 -24.70
C GLU A 94 7.72 -5.98 -23.50
N MET A 95 7.04 -5.49 -22.47
CA MET A 95 7.61 -5.25 -21.15
C MET A 95 7.15 -6.33 -20.18
N PHE A 96 8.03 -6.67 -19.24
CA PHE A 96 7.76 -7.64 -18.18
C PHE A 96 7.32 -6.87 -16.94
N PHE A 97 6.03 -6.93 -16.63
CA PHE A 97 5.45 -6.38 -15.41
C PHE A 97 5.51 -7.42 -14.28
N SER A 98 4.99 -7.04 -13.11
CA SER A 98 5.12 -7.80 -11.88
C SER A 98 4.54 -9.20 -11.93
N GLY A 99 5.01 -10.05 -11.02
CA GLY A 99 4.65 -11.46 -10.97
C GLY A 99 5.48 -12.26 -9.99
N THR A 100 5.33 -13.58 -10.04
CA THR A 100 5.87 -14.52 -9.06
C THR A 100 6.60 -15.70 -9.71
N VAL A 101 7.40 -16.41 -8.92
CA VAL A 101 8.16 -17.59 -9.32
C VAL A 101 7.81 -18.76 -8.40
N VAL A 102 7.64 -19.93 -8.99
CA VAL A 102 7.45 -21.21 -8.28
C VAL A 102 8.47 -22.24 -8.75
N ILE A 103 8.83 -23.17 -7.86
CA ILE A 103 9.64 -24.34 -8.19
C ILE A 103 8.69 -25.49 -8.48
N ASP A 104 8.57 -25.90 -9.75
CA ASP A 104 7.67 -26.98 -10.18
C ASP A 104 8.34 -28.34 -10.00
N GLU A 105 8.48 -28.75 -8.73
CA GLU A 105 9.15 -30.00 -8.34
C GLU A 105 8.55 -31.26 -8.97
N ARG A 106 7.26 -31.20 -9.28
CA ARG A 106 6.50 -32.31 -9.87
C ARG A 106 6.54 -32.29 -11.41
N ASN A 107 7.25 -31.31 -12.00
CA ASN A 107 7.32 -31.09 -13.45
C ASN A 107 5.94 -31.10 -14.13
N THR A 108 4.93 -30.53 -13.46
CA THR A 108 3.55 -30.45 -13.95
C THR A 108 3.47 -29.64 -15.24
N SER A 109 4.34 -28.64 -15.39
CA SER A 109 4.48 -27.85 -16.61
C SER A 109 5.07 -28.64 -17.78
N GLY A 110 5.84 -29.69 -17.50
CA GLY A 110 6.59 -30.45 -18.50
C GLY A 110 7.82 -29.73 -19.06
N PHE A 111 8.22 -28.58 -18.50
CA PHE A 111 9.42 -27.85 -18.94
C PHE A 111 10.73 -28.49 -18.49
N GLY A 112 10.70 -29.33 -17.45
CA GLY A 112 11.86 -30.04 -16.92
C GLY A 112 12.48 -30.96 -17.97
N ARG A 113 13.81 -30.88 -18.11
CA ARG A 113 14.59 -31.72 -19.03
C ARG A 113 15.83 -32.25 -18.34
N ASN A 114 16.27 -33.45 -18.72
CA ASN A 114 17.53 -34.06 -18.23
C ASN A 114 17.64 -34.10 -16.69
N GLY A 115 16.53 -34.42 -16.01
CA GLY A 115 16.47 -34.47 -14.54
C GLY A 115 16.45 -33.11 -13.83
N LYS A 116 16.46 -31.99 -14.57
CA LYS A 116 16.40 -30.65 -13.99
C LYS A 116 14.96 -30.25 -13.71
N THR A 117 14.67 -29.88 -12.46
CA THR A 117 13.40 -29.30 -12.03
C THR A 117 13.22 -27.92 -12.67
N PRO A 118 12.10 -27.66 -13.38
CA PRO A 118 11.83 -26.34 -13.92
C PRO A 118 11.38 -25.39 -12.80
N TRP A 119 11.93 -24.19 -12.84
CA TRP A 119 11.37 -23.04 -12.14
C TRP A 119 10.50 -22.29 -13.12
N VAL A 120 9.33 -21.82 -12.70
CA VAL A 120 8.37 -21.16 -13.58
C VAL A 120 8.04 -19.78 -13.01
N ALA A 121 8.26 -18.75 -13.82
CA ALA A 121 7.81 -17.40 -13.57
C ALA A 121 6.44 -17.22 -14.23
N MET A 122 5.47 -16.68 -13.52
CA MET A 122 4.25 -16.12 -14.11
C MET A 122 4.27 -14.62 -13.88
N TYR A 123 4.05 -13.86 -14.94
CA TYR A 123 4.20 -12.41 -14.95
C TYR A 123 3.16 -11.78 -15.89
N THR A 124 2.93 -10.49 -15.70
CA THR A 124 2.12 -9.73 -16.65
C THR A 124 2.99 -9.29 -17.83
N SER A 125 2.63 -9.71 -19.04
CA SER A 125 3.13 -9.10 -20.27
C SER A 125 2.37 -7.81 -20.51
N TYR A 126 3.10 -6.70 -20.67
CA TYR A 126 2.57 -5.44 -21.15
C TYR A 126 3.00 -5.22 -22.60
N TYR A 127 2.03 -5.06 -23.50
CA TYR A 127 2.28 -4.88 -24.93
C TYR A 127 2.05 -3.42 -25.34
N PRO A 128 3.09 -2.60 -25.53
CA PRO A 128 2.93 -1.18 -25.90
C PRO A 128 2.35 -0.94 -27.30
N MET A 129 2.17 -1.98 -28.11
CA MET A 129 1.61 -1.90 -29.45
C MET A 129 0.85 -3.17 -29.80
N GLU A 130 -0.15 -3.04 -30.68
CA GLU A 130 -0.82 -4.18 -31.30
C GLU A 130 0.17 -5.00 -32.13
N GLN A 131 0.13 -6.32 -31.97
CA GLN A 131 0.98 -7.26 -32.72
C GLN A 131 0.40 -8.68 -32.71
N VAL A 132 0.93 -9.52 -33.61
CA VAL A 132 0.73 -10.98 -33.58
C VAL A 132 1.94 -11.62 -32.93
N LEU A 133 1.72 -12.36 -31.85
CA LEU A 133 2.76 -13.01 -31.07
C LEU A 133 3.24 -14.32 -31.75
N PRO A 134 4.40 -14.87 -31.38
CA PRO A 134 4.87 -16.16 -31.88
C PRO A 134 3.89 -17.33 -31.66
N SER A 135 3.01 -17.22 -30.66
CA SER A 135 1.93 -18.18 -30.39
C SER A 135 0.77 -18.12 -31.42
N GLY A 136 0.77 -17.14 -32.32
CA GLY A 136 -0.32 -16.85 -33.25
C GLY A 136 -1.45 -15.99 -32.66
N LYS A 137 -1.40 -15.68 -31.35
CA LYS A 137 -2.38 -14.80 -30.69
C LYS A 137 -2.15 -13.34 -31.09
N ARG A 138 -3.23 -12.58 -31.26
CA ARG A 138 -3.19 -11.12 -31.45
C ARG A 138 -3.39 -10.44 -30.11
N VAL A 139 -2.55 -9.46 -29.80
CA VAL A 139 -2.69 -8.59 -28.62
C VAL A 139 -2.88 -7.15 -29.06
N LYS A 140 -3.61 -6.37 -28.26
CA LYS A 140 -3.91 -4.95 -28.53
C LYS A 140 -2.84 -4.04 -27.92
N THR A 141 -2.80 -2.81 -28.40
CA THR A 141 -2.00 -1.74 -27.79
C THR A 141 -2.35 -1.56 -26.32
N ASN A 142 -1.32 -1.49 -25.48
CA ASN A 142 -1.35 -1.37 -24.01
C ASN A 142 -2.02 -2.54 -23.27
N GLN A 143 -2.26 -3.68 -23.94
CA GLN A 143 -2.85 -4.85 -23.30
C GLN A 143 -1.93 -5.41 -22.21
N GLN A 144 -2.54 -5.70 -21.05
CA GLN A 144 -1.96 -6.48 -19.97
C GLN A 144 -2.52 -7.91 -20.04
N ALA A 145 -1.65 -8.91 -20.06
CA ALA A 145 -2.03 -10.32 -20.11
C ALA A 145 -1.05 -11.18 -19.31
N GLN A 146 -1.44 -12.39 -18.89
CA GLN A 146 -0.61 -13.22 -18.02
C GLN A 146 0.17 -14.25 -18.84
N SER A 147 1.49 -14.20 -18.72
CA SER A 147 2.44 -15.04 -19.45
C SER A 147 3.33 -15.83 -18.50
N ILE A 148 4.01 -16.86 -19.02
CA ILE A 148 4.98 -17.64 -18.24
C ILE A 148 6.35 -17.73 -18.92
N ALA A 149 7.38 -17.90 -18.11
CA ALA A 149 8.73 -18.28 -18.52
C ALA A 149 9.24 -19.40 -17.62
N TYR A 150 10.26 -20.14 -18.07
CA TYR A 150 10.88 -21.19 -17.26
C TYR A 150 12.39 -21.08 -17.23
N SER A 151 12.97 -21.57 -16.13
CA SER A 151 14.41 -21.71 -15.92
C SER A 151 14.76 -23.16 -15.61
N LEU A 152 15.89 -23.62 -16.17
CA LEU A 152 16.50 -24.94 -15.91
C LEU A 152 17.90 -24.80 -15.29
N ASP A 153 18.18 -23.66 -14.66
CA ASP A 153 19.44 -23.36 -14.00
C ASP A 153 19.22 -22.61 -12.68
N LYS A 154 18.13 -22.98 -11.99
CA LYS A 154 17.75 -22.44 -10.68
C LYS A 154 17.50 -20.93 -10.70
N GLY A 155 16.80 -20.47 -11.74
CA GLY A 155 16.37 -19.08 -11.87
C GLY A 155 17.42 -18.11 -12.42
N MET A 156 18.61 -18.59 -12.80
CA MET A 156 19.67 -17.70 -13.30
C MET A 156 19.41 -17.20 -14.73
N THR A 157 18.85 -18.04 -15.60
CA THR A 157 18.42 -17.66 -16.95
C THR A 157 17.00 -18.15 -17.24
N TRP A 158 16.28 -17.40 -18.07
CA TRP A 158 14.86 -17.64 -18.34
C TRP A 158 14.58 -17.78 -19.83
N THR A 159 13.67 -18.70 -20.17
CA THR A 159 13.11 -18.88 -21.50
C THR A 159 11.62 -18.57 -21.46
N THR A 160 11.17 -17.58 -22.22
CA THR A 160 9.73 -17.27 -22.34
C THR A 160 9.00 -18.38 -23.08
N TYR A 161 7.76 -18.68 -22.67
CA TYR A 161 6.93 -19.70 -23.32
C TYR A 161 6.24 -19.16 -24.59
N ASP A 162 7.06 -18.71 -25.54
CA ASP A 162 6.61 -18.01 -26.75
C ASP A 162 5.63 -18.83 -27.61
N ALA A 163 5.70 -20.16 -27.52
CA ALA A 163 4.80 -21.07 -28.24
C ALA A 163 3.33 -20.89 -27.86
N ALA A 164 3.00 -20.40 -26.66
CA ALA A 164 1.61 -20.25 -26.22
C ALA A 164 1.30 -18.97 -25.43
N ASN A 165 2.31 -18.19 -25.00
CA ASN A 165 2.07 -16.95 -24.28
C ASN A 165 1.19 -15.96 -25.09
N PRO A 166 0.33 -15.18 -24.41
CA PRO A 166 0.01 -15.25 -22.98
C PRO A 166 -0.86 -16.47 -22.63
N VAL A 167 -0.67 -17.07 -21.46
CA VAL A 167 -1.46 -18.23 -20.97
C VAL A 167 -2.84 -17.83 -20.46
N ILE A 168 -3.03 -16.57 -20.04
CA ILE A 168 -4.33 -15.95 -19.81
C ILE A 168 -4.33 -14.62 -20.56
N ALA A 169 -5.01 -14.57 -21.71
CA ALA A 169 -4.92 -13.45 -22.65
C ALA A 169 -5.78 -12.24 -22.24
N ASP A 170 -7.02 -12.51 -21.82
CA ASP A 170 -8.03 -11.49 -21.56
C ASP A 170 -8.64 -11.68 -20.18
N PRO A 171 -9.12 -10.61 -19.54
CA PRO A 171 -9.99 -10.73 -18.38
C PRO A 171 -11.24 -11.57 -18.70
N PRO A 172 -11.82 -12.27 -17.71
CA PRO A 172 -12.99 -13.10 -17.93
C PRO A 172 -14.24 -12.25 -18.19
N ALA A 173 -15.29 -12.86 -18.74
CA ALA A 173 -16.58 -12.19 -18.86
C ALA A 173 -17.16 -11.83 -17.47
N PRO A 174 -17.81 -10.66 -17.29
CA PRO A 174 -18.12 -9.63 -18.30
C PRO A 174 -17.07 -8.51 -18.44
N TYR A 175 -15.83 -8.71 -17.97
CA TYR A 175 -14.82 -7.66 -17.81
C TYR A 175 -13.81 -7.54 -18.95
N GLN A 176 -14.12 -8.01 -20.16
CA GLN A 176 -13.17 -8.01 -21.28
C GLN A 176 -12.68 -6.61 -21.67
N ASP A 177 -13.42 -5.57 -21.30
CA ASP A 177 -13.04 -4.17 -21.49
C ASP A 177 -11.90 -3.71 -20.55
N GLN A 178 -11.62 -4.46 -19.48
CA GLN A 178 -10.55 -4.18 -18.51
C GLN A 178 -9.17 -4.72 -18.94
N TYR A 179 -8.96 -5.04 -20.22
CA TYR A 179 -7.69 -5.59 -20.73
C TYR A 179 -6.45 -4.68 -20.53
N LEU A 180 -6.68 -3.41 -20.17
CA LEU A 180 -5.62 -2.44 -19.82
C LEU A 180 -5.22 -2.50 -18.33
N GLU A 181 -6.04 -3.12 -17.47
CA GLU A 181 -5.92 -3.06 -16.01
C GLU A 181 -6.08 -4.46 -15.40
N PHE A 182 -5.27 -5.42 -15.88
CA PHE A 182 -5.33 -6.84 -15.53
C PHE A 182 -3.92 -7.41 -15.34
N ARG A 183 -3.47 -7.53 -14.07
CA ARG A 183 -2.05 -7.75 -13.78
C ARG A 183 -1.73 -8.40 -12.43
N ASP A 184 -0.44 -8.63 -12.25
CA ASP A 184 0.25 -9.04 -11.03
C ASP A 184 -0.12 -10.46 -10.54
N PRO A 185 0.16 -11.50 -11.35
CA PRO A 185 -0.15 -12.88 -10.98
C PRO A 185 0.72 -13.36 -9.82
N SER A 186 0.07 -13.69 -8.70
CA SER A 186 0.69 -14.45 -7.60
C SER A 186 0.31 -15.92 -7.69
N VAL A 187 1.29 -16.76 -8.00
CA VAL A 187 1.12 -18.21 -8.17
C VAL A 187 1.71 -18.98 -7.00
N PHE A 188 0.97 -19.97 -6.52
CA PHE A 188 1.43 -20.93 -5.52
C PHE A 188 0.80 -22.30 -5.72
N TRP A 189 1.43 -23.34 -5.17
CA TRP A 189 0.87 -24.68 -5.11
C TRP A 189 -0.02 -24.82 -3.88
N HIS A 190 -1.27 -25.23 -4.06
CA HIS A 190 -2.18 -25.50 -2.95
C HIS A 190 -2.16 -27.00 -2.61
N GLU A 191 -1.48 -27.36 -1.52
CA GLU A 191 -1.22 -28.77 -1.16
C GLU A 191 -2.51 -29.59 -0.92
N GLU A 192 -3.54 -29.00 -0.32
CA GLU A 192 -4.79 -29.71 0.01
C GLU A 192 -5.57 -30.15 -1.24
N THR A 193 -5.65 -29.30 -2.25
CA THR A 193 -6.37 -29.59 -3.51
C THR A 193 -5.46 -30.10 -4.62
N ARG A 194 -4.14 -30.05 -4.44
CA ARG A 194 -3.11 -30.50 -5.37
C ARG A 194 -3.24 -29.87 -6.77
N HIS A 195 -3.41 -28.55 -6.78
CA HIS A 195 -3.34 -27.75 -8.00
C HIS A 195 -2.60 -26.44 -7.76
N TRP A 196 -2.19 -25.80 -8.84
CA TRP A 196 -1.69 -24.43 -8.82
C TRP A 196 -2.87 -23.47 -8.69
N VAL A 197 -2.66 -22.41 -7.92
CA VAL A 197 -3.57 -21.28 -7.79
C VAL A 197 -2.82 -20.04 -8.30
N SER A 198 -3.50 -19.21 -9.09
CA SER A 198 -3.04 -17.88 -9.47
C SER A 198 -4.05 -16.84 -8.99
N VAL A 199 -3.56 -15.81 -8.33
CA VAL A 199 -4.32 -14.68 -7.82
C VAL A 199 -3.92 -13.46 -8.63
N ILE A 200 -4.87 -12.84 -9.35
CA ILE A 200 -4.59 -11.77 -10.31
C ILE A 200 -5.50 -10.58 -10.01
N SER A 201 -4.96 -9.37 -10.12
CA SER A 201 -5.74 -8.15 -9.91
C SER A 201 -6.44 -7.70 -11.18
N LEU A 202 -7.74 -7.44 -11.06
CA LEU A 202 -8.51 -6.63 -12.00
C LEU A 202 -8.56 -5.21 -11.43
N ALA A 203 -7.46 -4.50 -11.67
CA ALA A 203 -6.96 -3.44 -10.80
C ALA A 203 -7.96 -2.29 -10.60
N LYS A 204 -8.55 -1.82 -11.70
CA LYS A 204 -9.53 -0.71 -11.70
C LYS A 204 -10.85 -1.05 -11.04
N LEU A 205 -11.25 -2.32 -11.05
CA LEU A 205 -12.51 -2.76 -10.45
C LEU A 205 -12.35 -3.17 -8.98
N HIS A 206 -11.13 -3.10 -8.43
CA HIS A 206 -10.82 -3.53 -7.06
C HIS A 206 -11.28 -4.98 -6.83
N LYS A 207 -10.97 -5.84 -7.79
CA LYS A 207 -11.35 -7.26 -7.77
C LYS A 207 -10.13 -8.13 -7.93
N ILE A 208 -10.14 -9.24 -7.20
CA ILE A 208 -9.16 -10.31 -7.29
C ILE A 208 -9.80 -11.47 -8.02
N LEU A 209 -9.15 -11.93 -9.08
CA LEU A 209 -9.54 -13.11 -9.84
C LEU A 209 -8.67 -14.29 -9.39
N ILE A 210 -9.32 -15.39 -9.00
CA ILE A 210 -8.65 -16.61 -8.56
C ILE A 210 -8.80 -17.66 -9.67
N TYR A 211 -7.67 -18.10 -10.22
CA TYR A 211 -7.59 -19.15 -11.22
C TYR A 211 -6.93 -20.40 -10.65
N THR A 212 -7.27 -21.56 -11.21
CA THR A 212 -6.62 -22.83 -10.88
C THR A 212 -6.03 -23.49 -12.12
N SER A 213 -4.95 -24.25 -11.94
CA SER A 213 -4.29 -24.97 -13.02
C SER A 213 -3.66 -26.28 -12.53
N ARG A 214 -3.65 -27.29 -13.39
CA ARG A 214 -2.90 -28.53 -13.14
C ARG A 214 -1.48 -28.51 -13.69
N ASP A 215 -1.15 -27.56 -14.57
CA ASP A 215 0.08 -27.62 -15.38
C ASP A 215 0.73 -26.25 -15.63
N LEU A 216 0.29 -25.20 -14.94
CA LEU A 216 0.74 -23.79 -15.07
C LEU A 216 0.47 -23.15 -16.44
N LYS A 217 -0.08 -23.89 -17.41
CA LYS A 217 -0.28 -23.45 -18.81
C LYS A 217 -1.76 -23.22 -19.13
N HIS A 218 -2.63 -24.07 -18.60
CA HIS A 218 -4.08 -23.99 -18.78
C HIS A 218 -4.71 -23.57 -17.45
N TRP A 219 -5.48 -22.48 -17.48
CA TRP A 219 -6.03 -21.85 -16.29
C TRP A 219 -7.54 -21.72 -16.39
N ASP A 220 -8.24 -22.21 -15.37
CA ASP A 220 -9.69 -22.07 -15.21
C ASP A 220 -9.99 -21.03 -14.14
N LEU A 221 -10.87 -20.07 -14.43
CA LEU A 221 -11.37 -19.13 -13.42
C LEU A 221 -12.19 -19.90 -12.39
N ALA A 222 -11.81 -19.78 -11.12
CA ALA A 222 -12.45 -20.48 -10.01
C ALA A 222 -13.38 -19.57 -9.22
N SER A 223 -12.93 -18.36 -8.86
CA SER A 223 -13.78 -17.38 -8.18
C SER A 223 -13.26 -15.95 -8.31
N GLU A 224 -14.04 -15.01 -7.77
CA GLU A 224 -13.66 -13.60 -7.61
C GLU A 224 -13.75 -13.21 -6.14
N PHE A 225 -12.98 -12.21 -5.73
CA PHE A 225 -13.07 -11.56 -4.43
C PHE A 225 -13.03 -10.03 -4.58
N GLY A 226 -13.77 -9.31 -3.75
CA GLY A 226 -13.80 -7.84 -3.70
C GLY A 226 -14.90 -7.20 -4.56
N PRO A 227 -15.07 -5.86 -4.46
CA PRO A 227 -14.29 -4.93 -3.63
C PRO A 227 -14.51 -5.10 -2.12
N ALA A 228 -13.52 -4.70 -1.30
CA ALA A 228 -13.60 -4.70 0.16
C ALA A 228 -12.53 -3.77 0.77
N ASN A 229 -12.79 -3.15 1.92
CA ASN A 229 -11.83 -2.27 2.61
C ASN A 229 -11.37 -1.09 1.74
N ALA A 230 -10.06 -0.79 1.68
CA ALA A 230 -9.55 0.37 0.97
C ALA A 230 -9.63 0.17 -0.55
N VAL A 231 -10.30 1.11 -1.23
CA VAL A 231 -10.55 1.12 -2.68
C VAL A 231 -10.28 2.50 -3.29
N GLY A 232 -9.42 3.29 -2.65
CA GLY A 232 -9.11 4.67 -3.07
C GLY A 232 -8.22 4.77 -4.32
N GLY A 233 -7.83 3.64 -4.90
CA GLY A 233 -7.01 3.54 -6.10
C GLY A 233 -6.89 2.09 -6.56
N VAL A 234 -6.24 1.88 -7.70
CA VAL A 234 -6.17 0.57 -8.35
C VAL A 234 -5.55 -0.47 -7.43
N TRP A 235 -6.12 -1.67 -7.37
CA TRP A 235 -5.56 -2.79 -6.61
C TRP A 235 -4.41 -3.45 -7.39
N GLU A 236 -3.30 -3.75 -6.71
CA GLU A 236 -2.09 -4.29 -7.34
C GLU A 236 -1.43 -5.31 -6.39
N CYS A 237 -0.54 -6.13 -6.93
CA CYS A 237 0.29 -7.08 -6.18
C CYS A 237 -0.46 -7.97 -5.16
N PRO A 238 -1.53 -8.69 -5.56
CA PRO A 238 -2.28 -9.53 -4.64
C PRO A 238 -1.51 -10.82 -4.30
N SER A 239 -1.72 -11.36 -3.11
CA SER A 239 -1.24 -12.70 -2.73
C SER A 239 -2.11 -13.31 -1.64
N ILE A 240 -2.25 -14.64 -1.65
CA ILE A 240 -2.97 -15.40 -0.63
C ILE A 240 -2.03 -16.43 -0.03
N PHE A 241 -1.92 -16.46 1.30
CA PHE A 241 -1.09 -17.43 2.01
C PHE A 241 -1.63 -17.70 3.41
N PRO A 242 -1.41 -18.91 3.96
CA PRO A 242 -1.79 -19.21 5.33
C PRO A 242 -0.74 -18.71 6.33
N LEU A 243 -1.19 -18.36 7.53
CA LEU A 243 -0.38 -18.08 8.71
C LEU A 243 -0.96 -18.79 9.92
N ALA A 244 -0.09 -19.28 10.80
CA ALA A 244 -0.48 -19.81 12.10
C ALA A 244 -1.02 -18.69 13.00
N LEU A 245 -2.19 -18.92 13.62
CA LEU A 245 -2.76 -18.01 14.61
C LEU A 245 -2.27 -18.37 16.02
N ASP A 246 -1.68 -17.39 16.72
CA ASP A 246 -1.15 -17.53 18.09
C ASP A 246 -0.14 -18.67 18.25
N GLY A 247 0.61 -18.99 17.19
CA GLY A 247 1.56 -20.11 17.17
C GLY A 247 0.90 -21.49 17.26
N SER A 248 -0.41 -21.57 17.08
CA SER A 248 -1.15 -22.84 17.07
C SER A 248 -1.03 -23.57 15.73
N LYS A 249 -1.45 -24.84 15.68
CA LYS A 249 -1.56 -25.59 14.41
C LYS A 249 -2.70 -25.10 13.51
N LYS A 250 -3.62 -24.29 14.03
CA LYS A 250 -4.71 -23.73 13.23
C LYS A 250 -4.18 -22.54 12.45
N THR A 251 -4.38 -22.57 11.14
CA THR A 251 -4.02 -21.48 10.24
C THR A 251 -5.24 -20.68 9.84
N LYS A 252 -5.03 -19.38 9.59
CA LYS A 252 -5.94 -18.53 8.82
C LYS A 252 -5.23 -18.09 7.56
N PHE A 253 -5.98 -17.85 6.49
CA PHE A 253 -5.44 -17.29 5.27
C PHE A 253 -5.44 -15.77 5.34
N VAL A 254 -4.41 -15.17 4.77
CA VAL A 254 -4.28 -13.73 4.59
C VAL A 254 -4.25 -13.45 3.09
N LEU A 255 -5.19 -12.63 2.62
CA LEU A 255 -5.14 -11.95 1.35
C LEU A 255 -4.43 -10.61 1.56
N MET A 256 -3.23 -10.47 1.03
CA MET A 256 -2.45 -9.23 1.03
C MET A 256 -2.56 -8.58 -0.35
N LEU A 257 -2.75 -7.26 -0.40
CA LEU A 257 -2.80 -6.52 -1.66
C LEU A 257 -2.37 -5.06 -1.48
N GLY A 258 -1.75 -4.49 -2.50
CA GLY A 258 -1.47 -3.06 -2.60
C GLY A 258 -2.63 -2.29 -3.24
N LEU A 259 -2.66 -0.98 -3.01
CA LEU A 259 -3.39 -0.05 -3.87
C LEU A 259 -2.64 1.26 -4.12
N ASN A 260 -2.94 1.91 -5.25
CA ASN A 260 -2.37 3.19 -5.63
C ASN A 260 -3.35 4.09 -6.41
N PRO A 261 -3.58 5.36 -6.00
CA PRO A 261 -3.29 5.91 -4.68
C PRO A 261 -4.25 5.31 -3.62
N GLY A 262 -4.40 5.97 -2.47
CA GLY A 262 -5.33 5.56 -1.41
C GLY A 262 -4.72 4.69 -0.33
N GLY A 263 -3.40 4.82 -0.09
CA GLY A 263 -2.70 4.19 1.02
C GLY A 263 -3.20 4.60 2.42
N PRO A 264 -2.48 4.24 3.49
CA PRO A 264 -2.91 4.45 4.87
C PRO A 264 -3.33 5.88 5.21
N PRO A 265 -4.24 6.08 6.19
CA PRO A 265 -4.59 7.41 6.68
C PRO A 265 -3.37 8.27 7.02
N GLY A 266 -3.36 9.51 6.52
CA GLY A 266 -2.24 10.45 6.70
C GLY A 266 -1.16 10.36 5.62
N THR A 267 -1.24 9.38 4.71
CA THR A 267 -0.37 9.28 3.53
C THR A 267 -1.07 9.80 2.27
N VAL A 268 -0.28 10.15 1.26
CA VAL A 268 -0.74 10.39 -0.12
C VAL A 268 0.01 9.41 -1.03
N GLY A 269 -0.70 8.76 -1.94
CA GLY A 269 -0.12 7.76 -2.85
C GLY A 269 -0.38 6.33 -2.41
N SER A 270 0.60 5.46 -2.62
CA SER A 270 0.46 4.01 -2.56
C SER A 270 0.55 3.42 -1.15
N GLY A 271 -0.01 2.23 -0.93
CA GLY A 271 0.11 1.50 0.33
C GLY A 271 -0.34 0.04 0.24
N THR A 272 -0.12 -0.73 1.32
CA THR A 272 -0.42 -2.17 1.37
C THR A 272 -1.43 -2.50 2.47
N GLN A 273 -2.52 -3.16 2.11
CA GLN A 273 -3.54 -3.66 3.03
C GLN A 273 -3.56 -5.19 3.08
N TYR A 274 -4.30 -5.74 4.05
CA TYR A 274 -4.56 -7.16 4.15
C TYR A 274 -5.98 -7.48 4.64
N ILE A 275 -6.40 -8.72 4.41
CA ILE A 275 -7.68 -9.28 4.83
C ILE A 275 -7.41 -10.71 5.35
N VAL A 276 -7.88 -11.01 6.56
CA VAL A 276 -7.83 -12.33 7.18
C VAL A 276 -9.12 -13.09 6.86
N GLY A 277 -9.00 -14.39 6.61
CA GLY A 277 -10.12 -15.26 6.31
C GLY A 277 -9.70 -16.72 6.16
N ASP A 278 -10.47 -17.45 5.36
CA ASP A 278 -10.23 -18.84 5.00
C ASP A 278 -10.11 -18.99 3.47
N PHE A 279 -9.36 -19.99 3.01
CA PHE A 279 -9.21 -20.31 1.59
C PHE A 279 -9.31 -21.83 1.41
N ASN A 280 -10.17 -22.27 0.49
CA ASN A 280 -10.44 -23.69 0.25
C ASN A 280 -9.76 -24.24 -1.01
N GLY A 281 -8.83 -23.48 -1.60
CA GLY A 281 -8.18 -23.82 -2.87
C GLY A 281 -8.83 -23.20 -4.10
N THR A 282 -10.06 -22.67 -3.99
CA THR A 282 -10.76 -21.97 -5.09
C THR A 282 -11.30 -20.62 -4.68
N THR A 283 -11.76 -20.46 -3.44
CA THR A 283 -12.49 -19.27 -2.97
C THR A 283 -11.90 -18.79 -1.65
N PHE A 284 -11.66 -17.48 -1.57
CA PHE A 284 -11.27 -16.79 -0.33
C PHE A 284 -12.53 -16.25 0.35
N THR A 285 -12.77 -16.63 1.61
CA THR A 285 -13.89 -16.16 2.42
C THR A 285 -13.34 -15.33 3.57
N PRO A 286 -13.64 -14.02 3.63
CA PRO A 286 -13.06 -13.16 4.64
C PRO A 286 -13.73 -13.37 6.01
N ASP A 287 -12.96 -13.22 7.08
CA ASP A 287 -13.52 -13.13 8.43
C ASP A 287 -14.31 -11.81 8.55
N ALA A 288 -15.48 -11.87 9.21
CA ALA A 288 -16.38 -10.71 9.31
C ALA A 288 -15.72 -9.48 9.94
N ASN A 289 -14.84 -9.66 10.91
CA ASN A 289 -14.11 -8.57 11.57
C ASN A 289 -12.85 -8.11 10.81
N SER A 290 -12.57 -8.70 9.64
CA SER A 290 -11.50 -8.29 8.74
C SER A 290 -11.99 -7.47 7.54
N ILE A 291 -13.30 -7.35 7.37
CA ILE A 291 -13.96 -6.53 6.36
C ILE A 291 -14.59 -5.32 7.02
N TYR A 292 -14.35 -4.16 6.42
CA TYR A 292 -15.00 -2.91 6.76
C TYR A 292 -15.96 -2.59 5.63
N ASP A 293 -17.25 -2.61 5.94
CA ASP A 293 -18.36 -2.41 4.99
C ASP A 293 -18.49 -0.97 4.48
N GLY A 294 -17.53 -0.10 4.80
CA GLY A 294 -17.55 1.30 4.42
C GLY A 294 -18.64 2.12 5.12
N SER A 295 -19.30 1.60 6.16
CA SER A 295 -20.42 2.23 6.87
C SER A 295 -20.12 3.57 7.54
N GLY A 296 -18.84 3.99 7.53
CA GLY A 296 -18.35 5.17 8.22
C GLY A 296 -18.02 4.89 9.69
N PRO A 297 -17.82 5.92 10.51
CA PRO A 297 -17.54 5.74 11.93
C PRO A 297 -18.67 5.02 12.70
N GLU A 298 -18.31 4.15 13.63
CA GLU A 298 -19.29 3.42 14.47
C GLU A 298 -20.16 4.33 15.35
N ASP A 299 -19.67 5.52 15.71
CA ASP A 299 -20.41 6.52 16.49
C ASP A 299 -21.25 7.47 15.61
N SER A 300 -21.44 7.13 14.34
CA SER A 300 -22.21 7.94 13.39
C SER A 300 -23.70 8.02 13.76
N VAL A 301 -24.19 9.24 13.90
CA VAL A 301 -25.62 9.55 13.87
C VAL A 301 -26.00 9.92 12.44
N ILE A 302 -26.84 9.10 11.81
CA ILE A 302 -27.25 9.32 10.42
C ILE A 302 -28.21 10.51 10.35
N PHE A 303 -27.82 11.52 9.55
CA PHE A 303 -28.66 12.66 9.24
C PHE A 303 -29.52 12.38 8.01
N GLU A 304 -28.93 11.81 6.97
CA GLU A 304 -29.63 11.41 5.74
C GLU A 304 -28.90 10.24 5.08
N ASP A 305 -29.63 9.17 4.75
CA ASP A 305 -29.14 7.98 4.05
C ASP A 305 -29.75 7.80 2.66
N PHE A 306 -30.69 8.68 2.27
CA PHE A 306 -31.37 8.63 0.97
C PHE A 306 -32.06 7.30 0.65
N GLU A 307 -32.49 6.53 1.67
CA GLU A 307 -33.18 5.26 1.46
C GLU A 307 -34.71 5.36 1.39
N GLY A 308 -35.35 4.56 0.53
CA GLY A 308 -36.81 4.47 0.41
C GLY A 308 -37.45 5.49 -0.54
N ASP A 309 -38.75 5.33 -0.78
CA ASP A 309 -39.43 5.90 -1.96
C ASP A 309 -40.00 7.33 -1.79
N LYS A 310 -39.63 8.05 -0.73
CA LYS A 310 -40.15 9.41 -0.49
C LYS A 310 -39.40 10.44 -1.35
N THR A 311 -40.13 11.44 -1.85
CA THR A 311 -39.51 12.62 -2.48
C THR A 311 -38.63 13.38 -1.48
N PHE A 312 -37.65 14.14 -1.97
CA PHE A 312 -36.79 14.95 -1.09
C PHE A 312 -37.61 15.93 -0.23
N ALA A 313 -38.66 16.53 -0.80
CA ALA A 313 -39.60 17.38 -0.07
C ALA A 313 -40.29 16.65 1.09
N ALA A 314 -40.77 15.42 0.86
CA ALA A 314 -41.39 14.60 1.91
C ALA A 314 -40.39 14.11 2.97
N ARG A 315 -39.09 14.20 2.70
CA ARG A 315 -37.97 13.95 3.62
C ARG A 315 -37.52 15.21 4.37
N GLY A 316 -38.14 16.36 4.11
CA GLY A 316 -37.84 17.63 4.77
C GLY A 316 -36.82 18.52 4.06
N TRP A 317 -36.39 18.16 2.85
CA TRP A 317 -35.53 19.00 2.04
C TRP A 317 -36.35 20.04 1.27
N THR A 318 -35.86 21.28 1.19
CA THR A 318 -36.40 22.30 0.29
C THR A 318 -35.72 22.16 -1.06
N ALA A 319 -36.49 21.77 -2.07
CA ALA A 319 -36.00 21.50 -3.41
C ALA A 319 -36.34 22.64 -4.38
N THR A 320 -35.44 22.94 -5.32
CA THR A 320 -35.66 23.92 -6.42
C THR A 320 -35.37 23.29 -7.78
N GLY A 321 -35.84 23.96 -8.85
CA GLY A 321 -35.60 23.52 -10.22
C GLY A 321 -36.18 22.14 -10.50
N ASP A 322 -35.40 21.32 -11.19
CA ASP A 322 -35.78 19.97 -11.61
C ASP A 322 -35.85 18.98 -10.43
N LEU A 323 -35.30 19.35 -9.26
CA LEU A 323 -35.30 18.50 -8.07
C LEU A 323 -36.60 18.59 -7.25
N THR A 324 -37.53 19.48 -7.60
CA THR A 324 -38.77 19.75 -6.83
C THR A 324 -39.67 18.53 -6.61
N SER A 325 -39.69 17.60 -7.56
CA SER A 325 -40.46 16.34 -7.46
C SER A 325 -39.56 15.10 -7.41
N ALA A 326 -38.26 15.29 -7.24
CA ALA A 326 -37.29 14.20 -7.28
C ALA A 326 -37.28 13.39 -5.96
N SER A 327 -36.82 12.16 -6.09
CA SER A 327 -36.58 11.18 -5.02
C SER A 327 -35.20 10.55 -5.23
N PRO A 328 -34.65 9.87 -4.21
CA PRO A 328 -33.44 9.07 -4.37
C PRO A 328 -33.55 8.07 -5.54
N SER A 329 -32.41 7.78 -6.15
CA SER A 329 -32.28 6.85 -7.29
C SER A 329 -31.71 5.51 -6.84
N LYS A 330 -32.05 4.42 -7.52
CA LYS A 330 -31.54 3.06 -7.23
C LYS A 330 -30.15 2.80 -7.85
N GLY A 331 -29.23 3.75 -7.71
CA GLY A 331 -27.89 3.70 -8.31
C GLY A 331 -27.81 4.40 -9.67
N THR A 332 -27.32 3.67 -10.68
CA THR A 332 -26.99 4.20 -12.02
C THR A 332 -28.25 4.54 -12.82
N LEU A 333 -28.31 5.74 -13.39
CA LEU A 333 -29.40 6.19 -14.26
C LEU A 333 -29.11 5.92 -15.75
N PRO A 334 -30.14 5.84 -16.60
CA PRO A 334 -29.95 5.65 -18.04
C PRO A 334 -29.06 6.72 -18.67
N GLY A 335 -28.03 6.29 -19.43
CA GLY A 335 -27.08 7.20 -20.07
C GLY A 335 -25.94 7.68 -19.17
N GLN A 336 -25.91 7.26 -17.90
CA GLN A 336 -24.84 7.53 -16.95
C GLN A 336 -23.78 6.42 -16.98
N ASN A 337 -22.54 6.76 -16.63
CA ASN A 337 -21.54 5.74 -16.33
C ASN A 337 -21.90 4.97 -15.04
N PRO A 338 -21.38 3.76 -14.80
CA PRO A 338 -21.71 2.97 -13.60
C PRO A 338 -21.40 3.70 -12.29
N VAL A 339 -22.44 3.94 -11.48
CA VAL A 339 -22.38 4.55 -10.15
C VAL A 339 -22.03 3.51 -9.11
N THR A 340 -21.02 3.79 -8.28
CA THR A 340 -20.49 2.86 -7.26
C THR A 340 -20.16 3.61 -5.97
N GLY A 341 -19.95 2.90 -4.86
CA GLY A 341 -19.46 3.49 -3.61
C GLY A 341 -20.52 4.14 -2.70
N TYR A 342 -21.80 4.12 -3.09
CA TYR A 342 -22.91 4.44 -2.18
C TYR A 342 -23.25 3.22 -1.30
N LEU A 343 -23.85 3.46 -0.15
CA LEU A 343 -24.28 2.46 0.81
C LEU A 343 -25.78 2.21 0.66
N GLY A 344 -26.22 1.00 0.98
CA GLY A 344 -27.63 0.63 0.86
C GLY A 344 -28.05 0.37 -0.58
N GLN A 345 -29.24 0.81 -0.96
CA GLN A 345 -29.87 0.54 -2.25
C GLN A 345 -30.09 1.80 -3.08
N GLN A 346 -30.04 2.98 -2.45
CA GLN A 346 -30.37 4.24 -3.09
C GLN A 346 -29.40 5.35 -2.71
N LEU A 347 -29.39 6.43 -3.50
CA LEU A 347 -28.59 7.62 -3.27
C LEU A 347 -29.30 8.86 -3.83
N LEU A 348 -28.84 10.05 -3.43
CA LEU A 348 -29.12 11.25 -4.20
C LEU A 348 -28.24 11.23 -5.46
N ASN A 349 -28.89 11.26 -6.63
CA ASN A 349 -28.25 11.33 -7.93
C ASN A 349 -28.98 12.40 -8.75
N THR A 350 -28.28 13.48 -9.12
CA THR A 350 -28.89 14.58 -9.87
C THR A 350 -28.87 14.38 -11.39
N PHE A 351 -28.37 13.26 -11.92
CA PHE A 351 -28.35 12.95 -13.36
C PHE A 351 -29.73 12.55 -13.95
N LEU A 352 -30.84 13.09 -13.42
CA LEU A 352 -32.21 12.64 -13.72
C LEU A 352 -32.58 12.75 -15.20
N ASN A 353 -32.22 13.87 -15.83
CA ASN A 353 -32.36 14.14 -17.26
C ASN A 353 -30.97 14.23 -17.93
N GLY A 354 -30.04 13.39 -17.47
CA GLY A 354 -28.62 13.56 -17.76
C GLY A 354 -28.05 14.80 -17.05
N ASP A 355 -26.94 15.30 -17.58
CA ASP A 355 -26.27 16.52 -17.11
C ASP A 355 -27.14 17.79 -17.29
N ALA A 356 -28.32 17.70 -17.93
CA ALA A 356 -29.20 18.87 -18.11
C ALA A 356 -30.00 19.24 -16.85
N THR A 357 -30.02 18.36 -15.84
CA THR A 357 -30.76 18.58 -14.59
C THR A 357 -30.13 19.70 -13.79
N ILE A 358 -30.93 20.67 -13.34
CA ILE A 358 -30.45 21.72 -12.42
C ILE A 358 -31.39 21.90 -11.24
N GLY A 359 -30.85 22.21 -10.08
CA GLY A 359 -31.60 22.48 -8.87
C GLY A 359 -30.74 22.49 -7.61
N THR A 360 -31.41 22.77 -6.50
CA THR A 360 -30.77 22.73 -5.18
C THR A 360 -31.64 21.95 -4.21
N LEU A 361 -31.00 21.33 -3.22
CA LEU A 361 -31.63 20.70 -2.07
C LEU A 361 -31.05 21.31 -0.81
N THR A 362 -31.89 21.98 -0.02
CA THR A 362 -31.50 22.56 1.27
C THR A 362 -32.17 21.80 2.41
N SER A 363 -31.39 21.32 3.37
CA SER A 363 -31.88 20.56 4.52
C SER A 363 -32.71 21.43 5.47
N THR A 364 -33.46 20.79 6.38
CA THR A 364 -33.91 21.51 7.57
C THR A 364 -32.71 21.97 8.42
N PRO A 365 -32.82 23.08 9.15
CA PRO A 365 -31.73 23.52 10.03
C PRO A 365 -31.52 22.57 11.20
N PHE A 366 -30.27 22.28 11.52
CA PHE A 366 -29.85 21.43 12.64
C PHE A 366 -28.79 22.13 13.50
N GLU A 367 -28.55 21.62 14.70
CA GLU A 367 -27.46 22.05 15.57
C GLU A 367 -26.23 21.15 15.39
N ILE A 368 -25.05 21.74 15.25
CA ILE A 368 -23.80 20.99 15.14
C ILE A 368 -23.42 20.45 16.52
N SER A 369 -23.62 19.16 16.74
CA SER A 369 -23.38 18.50 18.04
C SER A 369 -22.08 17.69 18.10
N HIS A 370 -21.53 17.28 16.95
CA HIS A 370 -20.35 16.43 16.85
C HIS A 370 -19.18 17.14 16.16
N LYS A 371 -17.97 16.58 16.26
CA LYS A 371 -16.75 17.19 15.68
C LYS A 371 -16.69 17.11 14.16
N TYR A 372 -17.33 16.11 13.55
CA TYR A 372 -17.27 15.86 12.12
C TYR A 372 -18.66 15.71 11.51
N ILE A 373 -18.81 16.25 10.30
CA ILE A 373 -19.89 15.91 9.38
C ILE A 373 -19.25 15.09 8.25
N ASN A 374 -19.68 13.83 8.11
CA ASN A 374 -19.19 12.89 7.12
C ASN A 374 -20.27 12.65 6.06
N PHE A 375 -19.87 12.47 4.81
CA PHE A 375 -20.79 12.17 3.71
C PHE A 375 -20.03 11.50 2.55
N LEU A 376 -20.73 10.69 1.78
CA LEU A 376 -20.25 10.14 0.51
C LEU A 376 -20.58 11.12 -0.61
N VAL A 377 -19.63 11.41 -1.48
CA VAL A 377 -19.85 12.30 -2.63
C VAL A 377 -19.10 11.80 -3.88
N GLY A 378 -19.77 11.91 -5.02
CA GLY A 378 -19.27 11.66 -6.38
C GLY A 378 -19.88 12.65 -7.36
N GLY A 379 -19.66 12.47 -8.66
CA GLY A 379 -20.10 13.36 -9.74
C GLY A 379 -19.09 14.48 -10.02
N GLY A 380 -19.59 15.63 -10.46
CA GLY A 380 -18.82 16.79 -10.93
C GLY A 380 -17.95 17.45 -9.87
N ASN A 381 -16.86 18.06 -10.35
CA ASN A 381 -15.85 18.75 -9.54
C ASN A 381 -15.91 20.28 -9.67
N ASN A 382 -17.10 20.88 -9.64
CA ASN A 382 -17.25 22.33 -9.69
C ASN A 382 -17.81 22.86 -8.37
N VAL A 383 -16.93 23.44 -7.54
CA VAL A 383 -17.26 23.98 -6.20
C VAL A 383 -18.39 25.03 -6.21
N ASN A 384 -18.59 25.68 -7.36
CA ASN A 384 -19.59 26.74 -7.52
C ASN A 384 -20.93 26.21 -8.07
N GLU A 385 -20.94 25.07 -8.76
CA GLU A 385 -22.08 24.59 -9.52
C GLU A 385 -22.56 23.19 -9.12
N THR A 386 -21.67 22.24 -8.81
CA THR A 386 -21.97 20.85 -8.46
C THR A 386 -21.30 20.48 -7.14
N ALA A 387 -21.95 20.79 -6.02
CA ALA A 387 -21.32 20.71 -4.70
C ALA A 387 -22.30 20.45 -3.56
N ILE A 388 -21.79 19.87 -2.47
CA ILE A 388 -22.42 19.85 -1.15
C ILE A 388 -21.77 20.92 -0.26
N ARG A 389 -22.57 21.67 0.49
CA ARG A 389 -22.16 22.85 1.27
C ARG A 389 -22.73 22.81 2.67
N LEU A 390 -21.95 23.28 3.64
CA LEU A 390 -22.44 23.62 4.98
C LEU A 390 -22.62 25.13 5.05
N LYS A 391 -23.81 25.59 5.47
CA LYS A 391 -24.07 27.00 5.74
C LYS A 391 -24.36 27.22 7.22
N VAL A 392 -23.71 28.21 7.81
CA VAL A 392 -23.95 28.72 9.17
C VAL A 392 -24.27 30.20 9.06
N ASP A 393 -25.38 30.63 9.67
CA ASP A 393 -25.87 32.01 9.58
C ASP A 393 -26.03 32.52 8.14
N GLY A 394 -26.42 31.62 7.22
CA GLY A 394 -26.61 31.91 5.80
C GLY A 394 -25.31 31.95 4.97
N GLN A 395 -24.14 31.87 5.60
CA GLN A 395 -22.84 31.88 4.93
C GLN A 395 -22.30 30.47 4.72
N VAL A 396 -21.74 30.20 3.54
CA VAL A 396 -21.06 28.92 3.26
C VAL A 396 -19.75 28.87 4.04
N VAL A 397 -19.62 27.89 4.92
CA VAL A 397 -18.43 27.68 5.76
C VAL A 397 -17.61 26.46 5.33
N HIS A 398 -18.24 25.48 4.67
CA HIS A 398 -17.56 24.36 4.03
C HIS A 398 -18.22 24.03 2.69
N THR A 399 -17.42 23.54 1.74
CA THR A 399 -17.88 23.04 0.45
C THR A 399 -17.06 21.82 0.06
N SER A 400 -17.71 20.82 -0.54
CA SER A 400 -17.07 19.66 -1.16
C SER A 400 -17.78 19.30 -2.46
N THR A 401 -17.05 18.66 -3.37
CA THR A 401 -17.49 18.28 -4.71
C THR A 401 -17.18 16.81 -4.94
N GLY A 402 -17.69 16.26 -6.04
CA GLY A 402 -17.13 15.04 -6.61
C GLY A 402 -15.78 15.29 -7.29
N SER A 403 -15.28 14.28 -8.00
CA SER A 403 -13.96 14.32 -8.67
C SER A 403 -14.06 14.12 -10.19
N ASN A 404 -15.22 14.41 -10.79
CA ASN A 404 -15.60 13.97 -12.12
C ASN A 404 -15.54 12.42 -12.20
N SER A 405 -16.22 11.78 -11.25
CA SER A 405 -16.25 10.32 -11.08
C SER A 405 -17.61 9.87 -10.55
N GLU A 406 -18.18 8.80 -11.12
CA GLU A 406 -19.42 8.19 -10.61
C GLU A 406 -19.23 7.40 -9.31
N GLY A 407 -17.97 7.17 -8.90
CA GLY A 407 -17.64 6.54 -7.63
C GLY A 407 -17.77 7.53 -6.47
N LEU A 408 -18.66 7.25 -5.52
CA LEU A 408 -18.77 8.04 -4.30
C LEU A 408 -17.66 7.68 -3.31
N THR A 409 -17.11 8.70 -2.67
CA THR A 409 -16.06 8.54 -1.66
C THR A 409 -16.36 9.38 -0.43
N TRP A 410 -15.96 8.89 0.74
CA TRP A 410 -16.10 9.61 2.01
C TRP A 410 -15.34 10.92 1.96
N GLN A 411 -16.05 11.99 2.24
CA GLN A 411 -15.54 13.30 2.57
C GLN A 411 -15.98 13.66 3.98
N SER A 412 -15.27 14.59 4.60
CA SER A 412 -15.53 14.97 5.99
C SER A 412 -15.09 16.39 6.28
N TRP A 413 -15.99 17.15 6.90
CA TRP A 413 -15.72 18.48 7.41
C TRP A 413 -15.43 18.42 8.91
N ASP A 414 -14.31 18.99 9.33
CA ASP A 414 -14.03 19.26 10.75
C ASP A 414 -14.81 20.52 11.16
N VAL A 415 -15.87 20.31 11.92
CA VAL A 415 -16.78 21.35 12.39
C VAL A 415 -16.64 21.55 13.91
N SER A 416 -15.55 21.07 14.51
CA SER A 416 -15.31 21.17 15.96
C SER A 416 -15.38 22.60 16.48
N THR A 417 -14.94 23.58 15.69
CA THR A 417 -15.00 25.02 16.02
C THR A 417 -16.39 25.63 15.85
N LEU A 418 -17.33 24.89 15.25
CA LEU A 418 -18.71 25.31 14.96
C LEU A 418 -19.74 24.60 15.85
N GLN A 419 -19.30 23.77 16.81
CA GLN A 419 -20.21 23.06 17.71
C GLN A 419 -21.14 24.03 18.48
N GLY A 420 -22.41 23.66 18.59
CA GLY A 420 -23.48 24.46 19.18
C GLY A 420 -24.11 25.50 18.24
N LYS A 421 -23.55 25.73 17.04
CA LYS A 421 -24.16 26.62 16.04
C LYS A 421 -25.26 25.91 15.25
N ARG A 422 -26.24 26.69 14.78
CA ARG A 422 -27.25 26.22 13.82
C ARG A 422 -26.71 26.28 12.40
N ALA A 423 -26.95 25.22 11.64
CA ALA A 423 -26.48 25.08 10.26
C ALA A 423 -27.56 24.47 9.35
N VAL A 424 -27.36 24.60 8.04
CA VAL A 424 -28.08 23.83 7.00
C VAL A 424 -27.07 23.21 6.05
N ILE A 425 -27.41 22.06 5.47
CA ILE A 425 -26.68 21.48 4.35
C ILE A 425 -27.40 21.86 3.07
N GLU A 426 -26.65 22.35 2.09
CA GLU A 426 -27.15 22.66 0.74
C GLU A 426 -26.39 21.80 -0.27
N ILE A 427 -27.11 21.07 -1.10
CA ILE A 427 -26.58 20.35 -2.26
C ILE A 427 -27.03 21.12 -3.49
N ILE A 428 -26.09 21.48 -4.35
CA ILE A 428 -26.35 22.25 -5.57
C ILE A 428 -25.94 21.45 -6.80
N ASP A 429 -26.74 21.63 -7.85
CA ASP A 429 -26.43 21.26 -9.21
C ASP A 429 -26.92 22.37 -10.14
N ASN A 430 -26.01 23.17 -10.68
CA ASN A 430 -26.30 24.28 -11.57
C ASN A 430 -25.54 24.19 -12.89
N SER A 431 -24.92 23.05 -13.19
CA SER A 431 -24.07 22.89 -14.37
C SER A 431 -24.74 22.01 -15.40
N THR A 432 -24.66 22.39 -16.67
CA THR A 432 -25.20 21.59 -17.79
C THR A 432 -24.14 21.04 -18.74
N GLY A 433 -22.86 21.21 -18.38
CA GLY A 433 -21.73 20.66 -19.11
C GLY A 433 -21.49 19.19 -18.78
N GLY A 434 -20.45 18.59 -19.38
CA GLY A 434 -20.05 17.23 -19.01
C GLY A 434 -19.68 17.16 -17.53
N TRP A 435 -20.21 16.16 -16.81
CA TRP A 435 -20.19 16.06 -15.33
C TRP A 435 -21.04 17.12 -14.62
N GLY A 436 -22.06 17.63 -15.28
CA GLY A 436 -23.11 18.48 -14.72
C GLY A 436 -24.09 17.70 -13.85
N HIS A 437 -23.58 16.97 -12.86
CA HIS A 437 -24.36 16.30 -11.85
C HIS A 437 -23.54 16.05 -10.59
N ILE A 438 -24.20 15.76 -9.47
CA ILE A 438 -23.58 15.35 -8.21
C ILE A 438 -24.32 14.12 -7.64
N ASN A 439 -23.54 13.19 -7.10
CA ASN A 439 -24.04 12.04 -6.36
C ASN A 439 -23.70 12.23 -4.88
N VAL A 440 -24.66 12.07 -3.98
CA VAL A 440 -24.46 12.18 -2.53
C VAL A 440 -25.13 11.03 -1.81
N ASP A 441 -24.44 10.48 -0.81
CA ASP A 441 -25.00 9.47 0.08
C ASP A 441 -24.50 9.62 1.53
N ARG A 442 -25.19 8.98 2.48
CA ARG A 442 -24.78 8.76 3.88
C ARG A 442 -24.22 10.00 4.60
N ILE A 443 -25.02 11.05 4.70
CA ILE A 443 -24.71 12.21 5.55
C ILE A 443 -24.86 11.80 7.03
N SER A 444 -23.80 11.96 7.80
CA SER A 444 -23.76 11.56 9.21
C SER A 444 -22.90 12.48 10.07
N PHE A 445 -23.19 12.52 11.37
CA PHE A 445 -22.46 13.28 12.37
C PHE A 445 -21.72 12.32 13.31
N SER A 446 -20.44 12.56 13.58
CA SER A 446 -19.60 11.68 14.41
C SER A 446 -18.45 12.46 15.06
N ASN A 447 -17.88 11.93 16.14
CA ASN A 447 -16.64 12.46 16.73
C ASN A 447 -15.38 11.92 16.04
N LYS A 448 -15.52 11.11 15.00
CA LYS A 448 -14.46 10.57 14.14
C LYS A 448 -14.71 10.97 12.68
N ARG A 449 -13.61 11.14 11.95
CA ARG A 449 -13.62 11.36 10.50
C ARG A 449 -13.89 10.03 9.79
N ALA A 450 -14.83 10.01 8.84
CA ALA A 450 -14.97 8.90 7.91
C ALA A 450 -13.83 8.91 6.88
N THR A 451 -13.33 7.73 6.50
CA THR A 451 -12.21 7.63 5.56
C THR A 451 -12.44 6.50 4.55
N ASN A 452 -12.04 6.70 3.29
CA ASN A 452 -12.01 5.64 2.27
C ASN A 452 -10.87 4.62 2.45
N THR A 453 -10.09 4.81 3.52
CA THR A 453 -8.88 4.06 3.85
C THR A 453 -9.10 3.20 5.11
N ILE A 454 -10.35 2.92 5.50
CA ILE A 454 -10.60 1.93 6.56
C ILE A 454 -10.27 0.55 6.00
N ALA A 455 -9.13 0.03 6.42
CA ALA A 455 -8.60 -1.26 6.03
C ALA A 455 -7.70 -1.80 7.15
N ASN A 456 -7.34 -3.09 7.06
CA ASN A 456 -6.21 -3.58 7.83
C ASN A 456 -4.94 -3.20 7.07
N TRP A 457 -4.27 -2.14 7.48
CA TRP A 457 -3.01 -1.73 6.88
C TRP A 457 -1.89 -2.64 7.33
N LEU A 458 -1.13 -3.17 6.38
CA LEU A 458 0.06 -3.95 6.67
C LEU A 458 1.20 -3.04 7.13
N ASP A 459 1.29 -1.83 6.60
CA ASP A 459 2.18 -0.78 7.07
C ASP A 459 1.43 0.56 7.01
N TRP A 460 1.64 1.42 8.00
CA TRP A 460 0.97 2.71 8.13
C TRP A 460 1.82 3.88 7.61
N GLY A 461 3.04 3.61 7.15
CA GLY A 461 3.92 4.58 6.51
C GLY A 461 3.66 4.73 5.01
N PRO A 462 4.19 5.78 4.41
CA PRO A 462 4.00 6.07 2.98
C PRO A 462 4.86 5.20 2.06
N ASP A 463 5.92 4.56 2.55
CA ASP A 463 6.96 3.93 1.73
C ASP A 463 6.99 2.40 1.89
N PHE A 464 5.83 1.75 1.81
CA PHE A 464 5.72 0.28 1.87
C PHE A 464 4.66 -0.23 0.89
N TYR A 465 5.10 -0.57 -0.32
CA TYR A 465 4.21 -0.91 -1.42
C TYR A 465 4.66 -2.15 -2.21
N ALA A 466 3.74 -2.72 -3.00
CA ALA A 466 4.00 -3.90 -3.82
C ALA A 466 4.61 -5.07 -3.01
N ALA A 467 4.16 -5.25 -1.77
CA ALA A 467 4.68 -6.30 -0.91
C ALA A 467 4.37 -7.68 -1.51
N LEU A 468 5.39 -8.53 -1.63
CA LEU A 468 5.25 -9.92 -2.05
C LEU A 468 5.92 -10.85 -1.05
N GLY A 469 5.46 -12.10 -1.02
CA GLY A 469 6.02 -13.15 -0.16
C GLY A 469 6.89 -14.14 -0.91
N PHE A 470 7.91 -14.68 -0.23
CA PHE A 470 8.75 -15.76 -0.76
C PHE A 470 7.97 -17.08 -0.90
N ASN A 471 7.92 -17.62 -2.11
CA ASN A 471 7.59 -19.02 -2.37
C ASN A 471 8.75 -19.95 -1.96
N GLY A 472 8.50 -21.25 -1.85
CA GLY A 472 9.53 -22.25 -1.48
C GLY A 472 9.87 -22.31 0.01
N LEU A 473 9.29 -21.43 0.83
CA LEU A 473 9.27 -21.58 2.29
C LEU A 473 8.20 -22.60 2.74
N PRO A 474 8.31 -23.16 3.96
CA PRO A 474 7.21 -23.92 4.56
C PRO A 474 5.89 -23.14 4.52
N GLN A 475 4.78 -23.82 4.28
CA GLN A 475 3.50 -23.19 3.94
C GLN A 475 2.99 -22.22 5.02
N ASP A 476 3.23 -22.53 6.29
CA ASP A 476 2.83 -21.73 7.48
C ASP A 476 3.83 -20.62 7.83
N GLN A 477 4.94 -20.51 7.09
CA GLN A 477 5.91 -19.45 7.22
C GLN A 477 5.78 -18.48 6.07
N ARG A 478 5.79 -17.18 6.38
CA ARG A 478 5.83 -16.14 5.37
C ARG A 478 6.90 -15.13 5.70
N THR A 479 7.80 -14.97 4.75
CA THR A 479 8.70 -13.81 4.70
C THR A 479 8.28 -12.96 3.50
N ILE A 480 8.18 -11.66 3.69
CA ILE A 480 7.84 -10.70 2.64
C ILE A 480 8.95 -9.66 2.46
N ILE A 481 8.96 -9.02 1.30
CA ILE A 481 9.71 -7.80 1.00
C ILE A 481 8.75 -6.85 0.27
N ALA A 482 8.90 -5.54 0.46
CA ALA A 482 8.13 -4.52 -0.24
C ALA A 482 9.06 -3.51 -0.91
N TRP A 483 8.55 -2.82 -1.94
CA TRP A 483 9.17 -1.64 -2.49
C TRP A 483 9.11 -0.50 -1.46
N MET A 484 10.27 -0.03 -1.01
CA MET A 484 10.39 1.06 -0.03
C MET A 484 10.43 2.41 -0.74
N ASN A 485 9.29 2.78 -1.31
CA ASN A 485 9.05 4.05 -1.99
C ASN A 485 7.52 4.24 -2.18
N ASN A 486 7.12 5.33 -2.82
CA ASN A 486 5.73 5.65 -3.08
C ASN A 486 5.54 6.19 -4.51
N TRP A 487 4.50 5.76 -5.22
CA TRP A 487 4.22 6.26 -6.58
C TRP A 487 4.01 7.78 -6.67
N GLN A 488 3.60 8.44 -5.58
CA GLN A 488 3.40 9.89 -5.51
C GLN A 488 4.67 10.68 -5.86
N TYR A 489 5.82 10.29 -5.30
CA TYR A 489 7.09 11.03 -5.42
C TYR A 489 8.26 10.15 -5.85
N GLY A 490 8.04 8.85 -6.01
CA GLY A 490 9.11 7.88 -6.19
C GLY A 490 9.94 8.14 -7.42
N GLY A 491 9.36 8.70 -8.49
CA GLY A 491 10.03 9.10 -9.72
C GLY A 491 11.04 10.24 -9.57
N VAL A 492 10.96 11.02 -8.48
CA VAL A 492 11.71 12.27 -8.30
C VAL A 492 12.54 12.31 -7.01
N ILE A 493 12.66 11.19 -6.28
CA ILE A 493 13.53 11.14 -5.10
C ILE A 493 15.01 11.46 -5.49
N PRO A 494 15.76 12.16 -4.61
CA PRO A 494 17.06 12.75 -4.94
C PRO A 494 18.22 11.74 -4.88
N THR A 495 18.06 10.57 -5.51
CA THR A 495 19.06 9.50 -5.59
C THR A 495 19.70 9.40 -6.98
N ASP A 496 20.98 9.02 -7.00
CA ASP A 496 21.80 8.79 -8.21
C ASP A 496 22.96 7.83 -7.85
N PRO A 497 23.41 6.91 -8.72
CA PRO A 497 22.92 6.58 -10.06
C PRO A 497 21.71 5.62 -10.05
N TRP A 498 21.07 5.45 -8.91
CA TRP A 498 20.00 4.49 -8.65
C TRP A 498 18.72 5.20 -8.21
N ARG A 499 17.59 4.49 -8.23
CA ARG A 499 16.34 4.97 -7.66
C ARG A 499 15.54 3.81 -7.08
N SER A 500 15.08 4.01 -5.84
CA SER A 500 14.32 3.08 -4.99
C SER A 500 15.11 1.93 -4.36
N ALA A 501 14.70 1.55 -3.15
CA ALA A 501 15.19 0.38 -2.41
C ALA A 501 14.02 -0.56 -2.06
N MET A 502 14.35 -1.76 -1.60
CA MET A 502 13.42 -2.65 -0.89
C MET A 502 13.38 -2.29 0.60
N SER A 503 12.27 -2.59 1.27
CA SER A 503 12.20 -2.57 2.74
C SER A 503 13.05 -3.67 3.35
N VAL A 504 13.27 -3.64 4.67
CA VAL A 504 13.79 -4.84 5.33
C VAL A 504 12.86 -6.03 5.09
N PRO A 505 13.39 -7.23 4.84
CA PRO A 505 12.56 -8.43 4.79
C PRO A 505 11.82 -8.61 6.11
N ARG A 506 10.54 -9.02 6.07
CA ARG A 506 9.70 -9.18 7.27
C ARG A 506 9.12 -10.57 7.37
N HIS A 507 9.30 -11.21 8.52
CA HIS A 507 8.53 -12.40 8.89
C HIS A 507 7.12 -11.96 9.31
N LEU A 508 6.10 -12.63 8.78
CA LEU A 508 4.71 -12.43 9.18
C LEU A 508 4.24 -13.55 10.08
N ALA A 509 3.43 -13.20 11.08
CA ALA A 509 2.63 -14.13 11.87
C ALA A 509 1.25 -13.53 12.16
N LEU A 510 0.30 -14.36 12.60
CA LEU A 510 -0.98 -13.88 13.12
C LEU A 510 -1.02 -14.02 14.64
N LYS A 511 -1.41 -12.95 15.32
CA LYS A 511 -1.67 -12.94 16.77
C LYS A 511 -3.06 -12.38 17.06
N THR A 512 -3.69 -12.89 18.11
CA THR A 512 -4.93 -12.33 18.65
C THR A 512 -4.60 -11.09 19.49
N ILE A 513 -4.92 -9.90 18.97
CA ILE A 513 -4.71 -8.61 19.63
C ILE A 513 -6.07 -7.96 19.80
N ASN A 514 -6.44 -7.63 21.04
CA ASN A 514 -7.75 -7.06 21.38
C ASN A 514 -8.94 -7.86 20.80
N GLY A 515 -8.84 -9.19 20.81
CA GLY A 515 -9.88 -10.10 20.31
C GLY A 515 -9.95 -10.22 18.78
N LYS A 516 -9.02 -9.63 18.03
CA LYS A 516 -8.94 -9.70 16.57
C LYS A 516 -7.66 -10.40 16.11
N ALA A 517 -7.76 -11.23 15.06
CA ALA A 517 -6.59 -11.77 14.40
C ALA A 517 -5.86 -10.64 13.62
N THR A 518 -4.63 -10.36 14.02
CA THR A 518 -3.84 -9.23 13.52
C THR A 518 -2.51 -9.74 13.00
N VAL A 519 -2.11 -9.28 11.81
CA VAL A 519 -0.78 -9.54 11.27
C VAL A 519 0.25 -8.79 12.11
N VAL A 520 1.26 -9.52 12.58
CA VAL A 520 2.43 -8.97 13.26
C VAL A 520 3.68 -9.22 12.43
N GLN A 521 4.60 -8.27 12.45
CA GLN A 521 5.79 -8.24 11.62
C GLN A 521 7.07 -8.18 12.43
N GLU A 522 8.06 -8.98 12.05
CA GLU A 522 9.41 -8.91 12.60
C GLU A 522 10.45 -8.78 11.49
N PRO A 523 11.46 -7.88 11.62
CA PRO A 523 12.61 -7.85 10.72
C PRO A 523 13.28 -9.23 10.60
N ALA A 524 13.22 -9.81 9.40
CA ALA A 524 13.81 -11.08 9.05
C ALA A 524 15.30 -10.93 8.67
N GLY A 525 16.00 -12.05 8.57
CA GLY A 525 17.42 -12.10 8.18
C GLY A 525 18.39 -12.16 9.37
N LYS A 526 19.68 -12.27 9.06
CA LYS A 526 20.75 -12.46 10.07
C LYS A 526 21.25 -11.12 10.62
N TRP A 527 20.50 -10.52 11.55
CA TRP A 527 20.84 -9.23 12.19
C TRP A 527 22.01 -9.27 13.18
N LYS A 528 22.15 -10.37 13.94
CA LYS A 528 23.13 -10.46 15.05
C LYS A 528 24.59 -10.23 14.60
N PRO A 529 25.06 -10.73 13.45
CA PRO A 529 26.41 -10.43 12.95
C PRO A 529 26.60 -8.99 12.44
N LEU A 530 25.52 -8.29 12.09
CA LEU A 530 25.55 -6.93 11.54
C LEU A 530 25.45 -5.87 12.64
N THR A 531 24.81 -6.20 13.75
CA THR A 531 24.61 -5.30 14.88
C THR A 531 25.82 -5.35 15.82
N HIS A 532 26.39 -4.19 16.11
CA HIS A 532 27.59 -4.06 16.93
C HIS A 532 27.61 -2.73 17.68
N GLY A 533 28.48 -2.63 18.67
CA GLY A 533 28.39 -1.56 19.65
C GLY A 533 27.06 -1.61 20.41
N GLY A 534 26.82 -0.62 21.27
CA GLY A 534 25.62 -0.61 22.09
C GLY A 534 25.68 0.43 23.19
N GLN A 535 25.11 1.60 22.94
CA GLN A 535 24.85 2.54 24.02
C GLN A 535 23.50 2.20 24.63
N THR A 536 23.49 1.90 25.93
CA THR A 536 22.25 1.69 26.69
C THR A 536 22.04 2.88 27.60
N PHE A 537 20.88 3.51 27.45
CA PHE A 537 20.43 4.60 28.29
C PHE A 537 19.24 4.11 29.11
N SER A 538 19.26 4.36 30.41
CA SER A 538 18.13 4.08 31.30
C SER A 538 17.87 5.30 32.16
N PHE A 539 16.64 5.79 32.11
CA PHE A 539 16.19 6.96 32.86
C PHE A 539 14.92 6.61 33.64
N PRO A 540 14.90 6.79 34.96
CA PRO A 540 13.67 6.67 35.74
C PRO A 540 12.59 7.62 35.25
N ARG A 541 13.00 8.81 34.80
CA ARG A 541 12.14 9.83 34.19
C ARG A 541 12.88 10.68 33.16
N VAL A 542 12.17 11.13 32.13
CA VAL A 542 12.61 12.13 31.15
C VAL A 542 11.54 13.20 31.02
N GLU A 543 11.93 14.46 31.10
CA GLU A 543 11.08 15.63 30.84
C GLU A 543 11.85 16.59 29.90
N GLY A 544 11.16 17.19 28.94
CA GLY A 544 11.80 18.04 27.93
C GLY A 544 12.68 17.24 26.98
N VAL A 545 13.88 17.75 26.67
CA VAL A 545 14.81 17.11 25.72
C VAL A 545 16.07 16.59 26.41
N ARG A 546 16.61 15.47 25.91
CA ARG A 546 17.88 14.90 26.39
C ARG A 546 18.75 14.48 25.22
N GLY A 547 19.86 15.17 25.00
CA GLY A 547 20.80 14.87 23.93
C GLY A 547 21.48 13.51 24.13
N LEU A 548 21.60 12.74 23.03
CA LEU A 548 22.35 11.48 22.98
C LEU A 548 23.75 11.67 22.34
N GLY A 549 23.99 12.84 21.73
CA GLY A 549 25.23 13.12 20.99
C GLY A 549 25.21 12.47 19.61
N ARG A 550 26.40 12.09 19.10
CA ARG A 550 26.52 11.39 17.81
C ARG A 550 26.16 9.92 18.01
N ILE A 551 25.16 9.45 17.27
CA ILE A 551 24.67 8.08 17.34
C ILE A 551 24.89 7.30 16.04
N GLY A 552 25.11 7.96 14.90
CA GLY A 552 25.43 7.31 13.62
C GLY A 552 24.33 7.47 12.56
N LYS A 553 24.46 6.72 11.45
CA LYS A 553 23.51 6.73 10.30
C LYS A 553 22.81 5.39 10.06
N THR A 554 23.44 4.29 10.48
CA THR A 554 22.94 2.92 10.29
C THR A 554 22.70 2.29 11.65
N LEU A 555 21.44 2.26 12.10
CA LEU A 555 21.11 2.03 13.50
C LEU A 555 19.97 1.03 13.68
N GLU A 556 20.07 0.27 14.76
CA GLU A 556 18.95 -0.40 15.40
C GLU A 556 18.75 0.22 16.78
N LEU A 557 17.54 0.75 17.02
CA LEU A 557 17.14 1.29 18.31
C LEU A 557 16.04 0.42 18.92
N GLU A 558 16.16 0.12 20.20
CA GLU A 558 15.09 -0.51 21.00
C GLU A 558 14.70 0.47 22.10
N LEU A 559 13.47 0.99 22.05
CA LEU A 559 12.95 2.00 22.98
C LEU A 559 11.74 1.44 23.74
N THR A 560 11.79 1.46 25.07
CA THR A 560 10.66 1.10 25.94
C THR A 560 10.42 2.17 26.99
N PHE A 561 9.15 2.42 27.33
CA PHE A 561 8.74 3.40 28.34
C PHE A 561 7.32 3.13 28.85
N SER A 562 6.96 3.67 30.02
CA SER A 562 5.60 3.58 30.55
C SER A 562 4.63 4.46 29.75
N SER A 563 3.47 3.91 29.42
CA SER A 563 2.29 4.70 29.07
C SER A 563 1.93 5.60 30.27
N ARG A 564 1.55 6.86 30.02
CA ARG A 564 1.21 7.81 31.09
C ARG A 564 -0.14 7.42 31.71
N GLN A 565 -0.19 7.27 33.03
CA GLN A 565 -1.42 6.90 33.77
C GLN A 565 -2.38 8.07 34.05
N SER A 566 -1.89 9.32 34.00
CA SER A 566 -2.74 10.53 34.14
C SER A 566 -3.24 10.99 32.77
N PRO A 567 -4.46 11.58 32.66
CA PRO A 567 -5.04 11.96 31.37
C PRO A 567 -4.06 12.83 30.57
N PRO A 568 -3.49 12.33 29.47
CA PRO A 568 -2.50 13.06 28.72
C PRO A 568 -3.16 14.24 28.00
N THR A 569 -2.46 15.37 27.92
CA THR A 569 -2.87 16.44 26.98
C THR A 569 -2.77 15.91 25.55
N ALA A 570 -3.55 16.46 24.62
CA ALA A 570 -3.53 16.02 23.20
C ALA A 570 -2.14 16.08 22.54
N LYS A 571 -1.22 16.88 23.10
CA LYS A 571 0.17 17.06 22.62
C LYS A 571 1.21 16.28 23.46
N ALA A 572 0.76 15.39 24.33
CA ALA A 572 1.64 14.56 25.13
C ALA A 572 2.31 13.51 24.25
N GLU A 573 3.62 13.66 24.05
CA GLU A 573 4.41 12.78 23.18
C GLU A 573 5.72 12.39 23.86
N PHE A 574 6.23 11.22 23.51
CA PHE A 574 7.57 10.78 23.87
C PHE A 574 8.23 10.01 22.74
N GLY A 575 9.54 10.17 22.56
CA GLY A 575 10.25 9.43 21.53
C GLY A 575 11.73 9.80 21.40
N VAL A 576 12.28 9.42 20.26
CA VAL A 576 13.67 9.67 19.86
C VAL A 576 13.69 10.43 18.54
N ALA A 577 14.53 11.45 18.46
CA ALA A 577 14.92 12.07 17.20
C ALA A 577 16.22 11.43 16.72
N VAL A 578 16.25 11.04 15.45
CA VAL A 578 17.37 10.40 14.75
C VAL A 578 17.66 11.15 13.45
N ALA A 579 18.76 10.78 12.78
CA ALA A 579 19.19 11.44 11.54
C ALA A 579 19.16 12.96 11.67
N ALA A 580 19.67 13.47 12.81
CA ALA A 580 19.58 14.87 13.18
C ALA A 580 20.91 15.60 13.01
N THR A 581 20.88 16.86 12.60
CA THR A 581 22.04 17.75 12.65
C THR A 581 22.38 18.09 14.11
N LYS A 582 23.58 18.60 14.35
CA LYS A 582 24.06 18.92 15.71
C LYS A 582 23.17 19.93 16.44
N ASP A 583 22.60 20.87 15.69
CA ASP A 583 21.68 21.91 16.19
C ASP A 583 20.20 21.49 16.16
N TYR A 584 19.91 20.29 15.64
CA TYR A 584 18.55 19.75 15.44
C TYR A 584 17.66 20.64 14.56
N SER A 585 18.25 21.42 13.64
CA SER A 585 17.51 22.11 12.58
C SER A 585 16.87 21.13 11.61
N TYR A 586 17.57 20.03 11.31
CA TYR A 586 17.02 18.84 10.68
C TYR A 586 17.01 17.68 11.69
N GLU A 587 15.92 16.91 11.68
CA GLU A 587 15.73 15.68 12.46
C GLU A 587 14.55 14.89 11.91
N THR A 588 14.57 13.57 12.11
CA THR A 588 13.39 12.72 11.99
C THR A 588 12.97 12.27 13.38
N ARG A 589 11.73 12.55 13.77
CA ARG A 589 11.22 12.17 15.10
C ARG A 589 10.40 10.89 15.00
N VAL A 590 10.74 9.91 15.82
CA VAL A 590 9.98 8.68 16.00
C VAL A 590 9.49 8.63 17.43
N GLY A 591 8.20 8.43 17.65
CA GLY A 591 7.66 8.47 19.00
C GLY A 591 6.27 7.91 19.13
N TYR A 592 5.64 8.25 20.25
CA TYR A 592 4.31 7.82 20.63
C TYR A 592 3.52 9.02 21.16
N ASN A 593 2.29 9.18 20.69
CA ASN A 593 1.32 10.12 21.24
C ASN A 593 0.45 9.40 22.27
N PHE A 594 0.52 9.85 23.53
CA PHE A 594 -0.17 9.19 24.64
C PHE A 594 -1.69 9.36 24.58
N ALA A 595 -2.18 10.45 24.01
CA ALA A 595 -3.61 10.75 23.96
C ALA A 595 -4.32 9.95 22.87
N THR A 596 -3.69 9.80 21.70
CA THR A 596 -4.26 9.02 20.59
C THR A 596 -3.85 7.55 20.62
N GLN A 597 -2.88 7.18 21.47
CA GLN A 597 -2.28 5.86 21.52
C GLN A 597 -1.73 5.41 20.15
N GLN A 598 -0.95 6.29 19.54
CA GLN A 598 -0.37 6.05 18.22
C GLN A 598 1.14 6.19 18.25
N VAL A 599 1.85 5.25 17.63
CA VAL A 599 3.24 5.47 17.22
C VAL A 599 3.24 6.43 16.03
N PHE A 600 4.28 7.26 15.91
CA PHE A 600 4.42 8.19 14.79
C PHE A 600 5.84 8.28 14.26
N VAL A 601 5.93 8.67 12.98
CA VAL A 601 7.15 9.15 12.33
C VAL A 601 6.87 10.53 11.74
N ASP A 602 7.59 11.53 12.23
CA ASP A 602 7.56 12.91 11.76
C ASP A 602 8.84 13.18 10.96
N ARG A 603 8.67 13.26 9.63
CA ARG A 603 9.75 13.55 8.68
C ARG A 603 9.69 14.97 8.11
N THR A 604 8.88 15.86 8.70
CA THR A 604 8.67 17.24 8.21
C THR A 604 9.96 18.06 8.15
N ARG A 605 10.96 17.70 8.95
CA ARG A 605 12.31 18.31 8.98
C ARG A 605 13.42 17.29 8.76
N SER A 606 13.15 16.21 8.03
CA SER A 606 14.07 15.08 7.88
C SER A 606 15.30 15.36 7.01
N GLY A 607 15.37 16.50 6.32
CA GLY A 607 16.44 16.89 5.41
C GLY A 607 15.89 17.50 4.12
N ASP A 608 16.29 16.97 2.97
CA ASP A 608 15.71 17.35 1.68
C ASP A 608 14.27 16.80 1.56
N THR A 609 13.32 17.72 1.53
CA THR A 609 11.90 17.44 1.30
C THR A 609 11.35 18.27 0.14
N SER A 610 12.23 18.84 -0.69
CA SER A 610 11.87 19.87 -1.67
C SER A 610 11.25 19.33 -2.95
N PHE A 611 11.39 18.04 -3.21
CA PHE A 611 11.02 17.40 -4.47
C PHE A 611 9.52 17.08 -4.59
N ASP A 612 8.76 17.02 -3.49
CA ASP A 612 7.31 16.80 -3.51
C ASP A 612 6.61 17.43 -2.29
N GLY A 613 5.49 18.12 -2.53
CA GLY A 613 4.75 18.87 -1.51
C GLY A 613 4.05 18.02 -0.45
N THR A 614 3.91 16.71 -0.66
CA THR A 614 3.31 15.77 0.30
C THR A 614 4.34 15.06 1.17
N PHE A 615 5.63 15.13 0.80
CA PHE A 615 6.69 14.37 1.46
C PHE A 615 6.90 14.82 2.92
N ALA A 616 6.95 16.13 3.18
CA ALA A 616 7.12 16.67 4.53
C ALA A 616 5.83 16.51 5.37
N SER A 617 5.65 15.34 5.98
CA SER A 617 4.44 14.96 6.72
C SER A 617 4.74 14.14 7.98
N VAL A 618 3.69 13.88 8.77
CA VAL A 618 3.72 13.01 9.96
C VAL A 618 2.77 11.85 9.75
N TYR A 619 3.27 10.64 10.00
CA TYR A 619 2.54 9.39 9.84
C TYR A 619 2.27 8.74 11.19
N TYR A 620 1.15 8.06 11.32
CA TYR A 620 0.68 7.50 12.59
C TYR A 620 0.19 6.07 12.40
N ALA A 621 0.49 5.20 13.36
CA ALA A 621 -0.07 3.85 13.44
C ALA A 621 -0.68 3.63 14.83
N PRO A 622 -1.91 3.06 14.93
CA PRO A 622 -2.50 2.69 16.22
C PRO A 622 -1.63 1.67 16.96
N LEU A 623 -1.36 1.94 18.25
CA LEU A 623 -0.61 1.03 19.11
C LEU A 623 -1.10 1.17 20.55
N ALA A 624 -1.89 0.19 21.00
CA ALA A 624 -2.22 0.07 22.41
C ALA A 624 -0.96 -0.30 23.21
N PRO A 625 -0.79 0.23 24.44
CA PRO A 625 0.26 -0.26 25.32
C PRO A 625 0.01 -1.72 25.68
N SER A 626 1.07 -2.43 26.05
CA SER A 626 0.96 -3.80 26.57
C SER A 626 0.21 -3.82 27.92
N ALA A 627 -0.16 -5.02 28.39
CA ALA A 627 -0.99 -5.19 29.59
C ALA A 627 -0.37 -4.61 30.89
N ASP A 628 0.96 -4.50 30.96
CA ASP A 628 1.67 -3.87 32.09
C ASP A 628 1.81 -2.34 31.94
N GLY A 629 1.25 -1.77 30.87
CA GLY A 629 1.33 -0.36 30.55
C GLY A 629 2.60 0.03 29.78
N THR A 630 3.45 -0.91 29.36
CA THR A 630 4.67 -0.60 28.59
C THR A 630 4.36 -0.37 27.11
N VAL A 631 4.99 0.66 26.52
CA VAL A 631 5.10 0.87 25.08
C VAL A 631 6.50 0.48 24.62
N SER A 632 6.59 -0.31 23.55
CA SER A 632 7.86 -0.82 22.99
C SER A 632 7.95 -0.48 21.51
N LEU A 633 9.09 0.08 21.07
CA LEU A 633 9.38 0.40 19.68
C LEU A 633 10.76 -0.16 19.30
N ARG A 634 10.84 -0.88 18.18
CA ARG A 634 12.10 -1.16 17.48
C ARG A 634 12.18 -0.25 16.26
N VAL A 635 13.25 0.53 16.13
CA VAL A 635 13.42 1.51 15.05
C VAL A 635 14.70 1.18 14.30
N LEU A 636 14.59 0.96 12.99
CA LEU A 636 15.71 0.76 12.09
C LEU A 636 15.93 2.05 11.31
N VAL A 637 17.16 2.55 11.32
CA VAL A 637 17.56 3.78 10.60
C VAL A 637 18.65 3.43 9.62
N ASP A 638 18.45 3.75 8.34
CA ASP A 638 19.47 3.66 7.30
C ASP A 638 19.69 5.04 6.69
N TRP A 639 20.59 5.14 5.72
CA TRP A 639 21.02 6.42 5.13
C TRP A 639 19.88 7.24 4.54
N SER A 640 18.79 6.58 4.14
CA SER A 640 17.61 7.25 3.59
C SER A 640 16.28 6.63 4.02
N SER A 641 16.24 5.95 5.17
CA SER A 641 14.99 5.34 5.65
C SER A 641 14.91 5.22 7.17
N VAL A 642 13.67 5.17 7.66
CA VAL A 642 13.27 4.81 9.01
C VAL A 642 12.15 3.78 8.93
N GLU A 643 12.35 2.62 9.54
CA GLU A 643 11.33 1.58 9.73
C GLU A 643 11.06 1.36 11.21
N VAL A 644 9.80 1.50 11.62
CA VAL A 644 9.36 1.36 13.01
C VAL A 644 8.51 0.11 13.16
N PHE A 645 8.78 -0.67 14.21
CA PHE A 645 8.00 -1.84 14.63
C PHE A 645 7.55 -1.63 16.07
N GLY A 646 6.27 -1.31 16.25
CA GLY A 646 5.65 -1.06 17.54
C GLY A 646 5.03 -2.31 18.16
N GLY A 647 5.13 -2.43 19.48
CA GLY A 647 4.58 -3.55 20.24
C GLY A 647 5.28 -4.86 19.90
N ASN A 648 4.49 -5.85 19.49
CA ASN A 648 4.95 -7.13 18.95
C ASN A 648 5.11 -7.13 17.43
N GLY A 649 5.03 -5.98 16.77
CA GLY A 649 5.07 -5.83 15.32
C GLY A 649 3.71 -5.60 14.65
N GLU A 650 2.65 -5.37 15.43
CA GLU A 650 1.29 -5.05 14.94
C GLU A 650 1.14 -3.64 14.36
N ALA A 651 2.06 -2.74 14.71
CA ALA A 651 2.06 -1.36 14.23
C ALA A 651 3.40 -1.07 13.56
N THR A 652 3.43 -1.04 12.23
CA THR A 652 4.64 -0.68 11.48
C THR A 652 4.48 0.62 10.70
N ILE A 653 5.56 1.39 10.61
CA ILE A 653 5.65 2.59 9.79
C ILE A 653 6.98 2.57 9.03
N THR A 654 6.91 2.59 7.71
CA THR A 654 8.08 2.68 6.81
C THR A 654 8.10 4.04 6.15
N SER A 655 9.21 4.78 6.30
CA SER A 655 9.33 6.12 5.75
C SER A 655 10.75 6.38 5.25
N GLN A 656 10.86 6.77 3.99
CA GLN A 656 12.09 7.34 3.44
C GLN A 656 12.36 8.71 4.07
N ILE A 657 13.62 9.03 4.22
CA ILE A 657 14.15 10.33 4.66
C ILE A 657 15.36 10.68 3.79
N PHE A 658 15.67 11.97 3.62
CA PHE A 658 16.86 12.39 2.84
C PHE A 658 17.71 13.37 3.65
N PRO A 659 18.42 12.90 4.70
CA PRO A 659 19.04 13.76 5.70
C PRO A 659 20.28 14.50 5.20
N ALA A 660 20.58 15.64 5.82
CA ALA A 660 21.86 16.32 5.59
C ALA A 660 23.05 15.37 5.88
N SER A 661 24.15 15.57 5.17
CA SER A 661 25.32 14.67 5.24
C SER A 661 25.93 14.55 6.65
N ASP A 662 25.77 15.56 7.50
CA ASP A 662 26.24 15.63 8.88
C ASP A 662 25.16 15.25 9.92
N ALA A 663 23.97 14.83 9.47
CA ALA A 663 22.83 14.50 10.31
C ALA A 663 22.99 13.12 10.99
N VAL A 664 23.89 13.05 11.98
CA VAL A 664 24.30 11.81 12.68
C VAL A 664 24.05 11.86 14.19
N TYR A 665 23.26 12.82 14.66
CA TYR A 665 22.96 13.04 16.06
C TYR A 665 21.58 12.49 16.43
N GLY A 666 21.34 12.34 17.74
CA GLY A 666 20.03 12.02 18.25
C GLY A 666 19.75 12.60 19.64
N ARG A 667 18.47 12.67 19.99
CA ARG A 667 17.96 13.12 21.30
C ARG A 667 16.68 12.41 21.67
N LEU A 668 16.44 12.23 22.95
CA LEU A 668 15.09 11.92 23.46
C LEU A 668 14.30 13.21 23.62
N PHE A 669 12.98 13.13 23.43
CA PHE A 669 12.04 14.21 23.73
C PHE A 669 10.85 13.69 24.54
N SER A 670 10.37 14.48 25.49
CA SER A 670 9.15 14.27 26.27
C SER A 670 8.36 15.57 26.33
N THR A 671 7.26 15.63 25.59
CA THR A 671 6.38 16.81 25.47
C THR A 671 5.13 16.61 26.33
N GLY A 672 4.60 17.68 26.92
CA GLY A 672 3.33 17.65 27.65
C GLY A 672 3.37 16.84 28.95
N GLY A 673 4.54 16.68 29.57
CA GLY A 673 4.75 15.99 30.84
C GLY A 673 5.99 15.09 30.87
N GLU A 674 6.28 14.53 32.04
CA GLU A 674 7.34 13.53 32.23
C GLU A 674 6.96 12.16 31.64
N THR A 675 7.96 11.42 31.16
CA THR A 675 7.83 10.02 30.75
C THR A 675 8.73 9.14 31.61
N ARG A 676 8.20 8.05 32.14
CA ARG A 676 8.86 7.18 33.12
C ARG A 676 9.37 5.88 32.50
N ASP A 677 10.27 5.23 33.22
CA ASP A 677 10.80 3.89 32.91
C ASP A 677 11.40 3.78 31.51
N VAL A 678 12.08 4.85 31.09
CA VAL A 678 12.67 4.94 29.76
C VAL A 678 13.91 4.07 29.69
N LYS A 679 13.92 3.16 28.73
CA LYS A 679 15.11 2.42 28.31
C LYS A 679 15.29 2.58 26.81
N LEU A 680 16.47 3.00 26.40
CA LEU A 680 16.86 3.09 24.99
C LEU A 680 18.17 2.32 24.80
N ARG A 681 18.16 1.39 23.86
CA ARG A 681 19.38 0.75 23.35
C ARG A 681 19.61 1.23 21.93
N VAL A 682 20.83 1.66 21.62
CA VAL A 682 21.24 2.08 20.26
C VAL A 682 22.42 1.22 19.84
N LYS A 683 22.25 0.46 18.75
CA LYS A 683 23.29 -0.36 18.13
C LYS A 683 23.58 0.15 16.72
N GLU A 684 24.82 0.03 16.27
CA GLU A 684 25.20 0.30 14.90
C GLU A 684 24.99 -0.95 14.04
N VAL A 685 24.49 -0.77 12.81
CA VAL A 685 24.30 -1.82 11.81
C VAL A 685 25.37 -1.65 10.74
N ARG A 686 26.16 -2.71 10.49
CA ARG A 686 27.17 -2.72 9.41
C ARG A 686 26.51 -2.72 8.04
N SER A 687 27.21 -2.13 7.08
CA SER A 687 26.90 -2.30 5.66
C SER A 687 26.91 -3.78 5.27
N THR A 688 25.97 -4.17 4.41
CA THR A 688 25.85 -5.50 3.83
C THR A 688 26.41 -5.58 2.41
N TRP A 689 26.82 -4.44 1.83
CA TRP A 689 27.53 -4.37 0.56
C TRP A 689 28.94 -4.98 0.69
N ARG A 690 29.42 -5.62 -0.38
CA ARG A 690 30.71 -6.35 -0.40
C ARG A 690 31.58 -5.97 -1.58
#